data_AF-A0A5C5VJ87-F1
#
_entry.id   AF-A0A5C5VJ87-F1
#
_cell.length_a   1.000
_cell.length_b   1.000
_cell.length_c   1.000
_cell.angle_alpha   90.00
_cell.angle_beta   90.00
_cell.angle_gamma   90.00
#
_symmetry.space_group_name_H-M   'P 1'
#
loop_
_entity.id
_entity.type
_entity.pdbx_description
1 polymer ?
#
loop_
_entity_poly.entity_id
_entity_poly.type
_entity_poly.pdbx_seq_one_letter_code
_entity_poly.pdbx_strand_id
1 'polypeptide(L)'
;MPTKSAALTLCLACCLPSYGAELLTLTSENFTEAAPRGKEADAIYGDYVLRNDKVVATVAAPHQGRHANLTVLNVGGGVIDLTQRDRQSDQLSCFYPGDSVFRLHEVIDWPEAFGTKAEGAARIAFAGAQVQGKNDRSAPLQIRVGYELRDGEDFLRVTSDITNPGDSPAKVQVRDGLRVDKGFRLGSARKRGLWWAYDQHWRQAYGLVAEDDDRRAMLVKSDEKRRPHVAAYPLANAESAEQTLPAGGRVAWSRRLIPAADTLELFAHSAANPNKLRPVAITVTDGADPVASARVVVRRNGKRLGEGLTDSDGRLATKLPADDYEIRVRANGHQPLDLAASVAATQDKEAAGLDIQLSKPAYVSGVVTDDAGHAIACKVQFTGLGDTPSPRFGPDTAVRGVVDLQYTPDGRFQAKLLPGRYRWIASHGPEYDAAQGELTIAEGETADVEASLRRSVDTTGWLSSELHSHSSPSGDNTSSQRGRVLNLLAEHLEFCPCTEHQRIDTYDEHLAHFDAVDRMLTCAGMELTGKPLPLNHQNAFPLIKHEHRQHNGGPLTNVDPVAQIQRLAAWDNNSEKLIQTNHPNVAQMIGDRDLDGVADEGFEAMFGYMDVMEVHPLDTILQPLGPAGEADNGVGSGGLGNRGNTIVNWLQLLNLGYRVTGVVNTDAHYNHHGSGWLRNWVKSSTDDPAQASVIELVHEFEHGHVVMSNGPFLQVVAESDAQDRPAIPGDDLKAADGKARVRITVRRPNWLEINRVQLLLNGRAVEQHNYTARDNGEMFAAGPEVFSQTIELDLDADTHLVVIACGEDRQLGAVYGEKEGAVMPIAVSNPVFIDTDGDANQDGAPFEPNGDDLGLPLPRLEGAKPSHGHDHHNHRH
;
A
#
# COMPACT_ATOMS: atom_id res chain seq x y z
N MET A 1 -10.23 12.79 -67.45
CA MET A 1 -10.54 13.93 -66.57
C MET A 1 -11.39 13.42 -65.42
N PRO A 2 -10.91 13.56 -64.17
CA PRO A 2 -11.80 13.90 -63.08
C PRO A 2 -11.29 15.12 -62.30
N THR A 3 -12.26 15.81 -61.72
CA THR A 3 -12.23 17.13 -61.10
C THR A 3 -11.56 17.13 -59.73
N LYS A 4 -10.74 18.17 -59.49
CA LYS A 4 -10.13 18.50 -58.20
C LYS A 4 -11.19 19.03 -57.24
N SER A 5 -11.34 18.41 -56.07
CA SER A 5 -11.96 19.02 -54.89
C SER A 5 -10.85 19.48 -53.95
N ALA A 6 -10.79 20.79 -53.71
CA ALA A 6 -9.90 21.40 -52.73
C ALA A 6 -10.48 21.19 -51.33
N ALA A 7 -9.76 20.45 -50.48
CA ALA A 7 -10.05 20.39 -49.05
C ALA A 7 -9.46 21.63 -48.38
N LEU A 8 -10.33 22.46 -47.82
CA LEU A 8 -9.98 23.62 -47.01
C LEU A 8 -9.69 23.13 -45.59
N THR A 9 -8.42 23.00 -45.22
CA THR A 9 -8.02 22.68 -43.83
C THR A 9 -8.25 23.91 -42.96
N LEU A 10 -9.35 23.92 -42.20
CA LEU A 10 -9.63 24.92 -41.20
C LEU A 10 -8.79 24.62 -39.95
N CYS A 11 -7.64 25.27 -39.81
CA CYS A 11 -6.89 25.29 -38.54
C CYS A 11 -7.70 26.07 -37.49
N LEU A 12 -8.55 25.39 -36.72
CA LEU A 12 -8.94 25.90 -35.41
C LEU A 12 -7.71 25.79 -34.49
N ALA A 13 -6.99 26.90 -34.34
CA ALA A 13 -6.15 27.08 -33.17
C ALA A 13 -7.09 27.15 -31.96
N CYS A 14 -7.15 26.09 -31.15
CA CYS A 14 -7.72 26.15 -29.82
C CYS A 14 -6.88 27.13 -29.00
N CYS A 15 -7.28 28.40 -28.98
CA CYS A 15 -6.82 29.35 -27.98
C CYS A 15 -7.31 28.84 -26.63
N LEU A 16 -6.47 28.09 -25.91
CA LEU A 16 -6.67 27.84 -24.49
C LEU A 16 -6.80 29.20 -23.80
N PRO A 17 -7.82 29.43 -22.96
CA PRO A 17 -7.93 30.68 -22.22
C PRO A 17 -6.64 30.87 -21.40
N SER A 18 -5.99 32.03 -21.56
CA SER A 18 -4.91 32.46 -20.68
C SER A 18 -5.52 32.74 -19.32
N TYR A 19 -5.60 31.73 -18.45
CA TYR A 19 -6.00 31.91 -17.07
C TYR A 19 -4.86 32.60 -16.33
N GLY A 20 -5.11 33.81 -15.82
CA GLY A 20 -4.21 34.44 -14.86
C GLY A 20 -4.12 33.61 -13.58
N ALA A 21 -3.08 33.86 -12.78
CA ALA A 21 -2.86 33.17 -11.53
C ALA A 21 -4.03 33.44 -10.58
N GLU A 22 -4.58 32.37 -10.02
CA GLU A 22 -5.75 32.43 -9.18
C GLU A 22 -5.55 31.68 -7.86
N LEU A 23 -6.27 32.14 -6.84
CA LEU A 23 -6.39 31.52 -5.53
C LEU A 23 -7.84 31.03 -5.39
N LEU A 24 -8.02 29.75 -5.16
CA LEU A 24 -9.32 29.10 -4.95
C LEU A 24 -9.34 28.42 -3.59
N THR A 25 -10.51 28.40 -2.93
CA THR A 25 -10.77 27.48 -1.83
C THR A 25 -11.51 26.28 -2.39
N LEU A 26 -11.06 25.07 -2.07
CA LEU A 26 -11.68 23.84 -2.56
C LEU A 26 -13.06 23.65 -1.95
N THR A 27 -14.04 23.39 -2.80
CA THR A 27 -15.42 23.06 -2.47
C THR A 27 -15.87 21.86 -3.29
N SER A 28 -17.02 21.27 -2.96
CA SER A 28 -17.63 20.21 -3.77
C SER A 28 -17.90 20.62 -5.21
N GLU A 29 -18.03 21.92 -5.52
CA GLU A 29 -18.36 22.42 -6.85
C GLU A 29 -17.13 22.54 -7.76
N ASN A 30 -15.93 22.77 -7.19
CA ASN A 30 -14.72 23.06 -7.97
C ASN A 30 -13.61 22.00 -7.83
N PHE A 31 -13.75 21.02 -6.92
CA PHE A 31 -12.67 20.08 -6.57
C PHE A 31 -12.08 19.36 -7.79
N THR A 32 -12.92 18.72 -8.60
CA THR A 32 -12.48 17.94 -9.78
C THR A 32 -11.68 18.74 -10.80
N GLU A 33 -11.94 20.05 -10.90
CA GLU A 33 -11.25 20.96 -11.83
C GLU A 33 -10.00 21.60 -11.20
N ALA A 34 -10.07 21.94 -9.92
CA ALA A 34 -9.06 22.75 -9.24
C ALA A 34 -7.96 21.92 -8.55
N ALA A 35 -8.31 20.78 -7.95
CA ALA A 35 -7.37 19.98 -7.19
C ALA A 35 -6.31 19.32 -8.10
N PRO A 36 -5.03 19.29 -7.68
CA PRO A 36 -4.00 18.49 -8.34
C PRO A 36 -4.33 17.00 -8.37
N ARG A 37 -3.81 16.32 -9.39
CA ARG A 37 -3.88 14.87 -9.55
C ARG A 37 -2.51 14.26 -9.34
N GLY A 38 -2.53 13.06 -8.77
CA GLY A 38 -1.33 12.33 -8.41
C GLY A 38 -1.70 11.09 -7.62
N LYS A 39 -0.73 10.20 -7.40
CA LYS A 39 -0.94 9.01 -6.57
C LYS A 39 -0.97 9.37 -5.08
N GLU A 40 -0.32 10.46 -4.69
CA GLU A 40 -0.27 10.95 -3.30
C GLU A 40 -1.08 12.25 -3.11
N ALA A 41 -2.01 12.55 -4.03
CA ALA A 41 -2.82 13.76 -3.91
C ALA A 41 -3.76 13.66 -2.70
N ASP A 42 -3.67 14.62 -1.78
CA ASP A 42 -4.27 14.57 -0.43
C ASP A 42 -5.14 15.80 -0.10
N ALA A 43 -5.49 16.60 -1.11
CA ALA A 43 -6.40 17.73 -1.01
C ALA A 43 -7.79 17.35 -0.46
N ILE A 44 -8.34 18.21 0.40
CA ILE A 44 -9.73 18.12 0.90
C ILE A 44 -10.47 19.46 0.75
N TYR A 45 -11.78 19.45 0.96
CA TYR A 45 -12.58 20.67 1.00
C TYR A 45 -12.06 21.64 2.06
N GLY A 46 -11.99 22.91 1.70
CA GLY A 46 -11.45 23.99 2.54
C GLY A 46 -9.96 24.27 2.33
N ASP A 47 -9.19 23.36 1.72
CA ASP A 47 -7.80 23.63 1.35
C ASP A 47 -7.73 24.69 0.23
N TYR A 48 -6.57 25.35 0.10
CA TYR A 48 -6.37 26.46 -0.83
C TYR A 48 -5.54 26.03 -2.03
N VAL A 49 -6.04 26.29 -3.25
CA VAL A 49 -5.29 26.04 -4.49
C VAL A 49 -4.77 27.35 -5.06
N LEU A 50 -3.46 27.42 -5.30
CA LEU A 50 -2.84 28.42 -6.16
C LEU A 50 -2.53 27.76 -7.50
N ARG A 51 -3.03 28.34 -8.60
CA ARG A 51 -2.72 27.82 -9.95
C ARG A 51 -2.53 28.93 -10.97
N ASN A 52 -1.67 28.69 -11.95
CA ASN A 52 -1.45 29.55 -13.12
C ASN A 52 -1.39 28.67 -14.39
N ASP A 53 -0.78 29.15 -15.48
CA ASP A 53 -0.61 28.40 -16.73
C ASP A 53 0.44 27.27 -16.66
N LYS A 54 1.23 27.17 -15.58
CA LYS A 54 2.36 26.23 -15.42
C LYS A 54 2.24 25.29 -14.23
N VAL A 55 1.73 25.75 -13.10
CA VAL A 55 1.79 25.07 -11.80
C VAL A 55 0.42 25.07 -11.16
N VAL A 56 0.14 23.98 -10.42
CA VAL A 56 -0.98 23.87 -9.49
C VAL A 56 -0.39 23.43 -8.14
N ALA A 57 -0.72 24.15 -7.07
CA ALA A 57 -0.26 23.87 -5.72
C ALA A 57 -1.42 23.95 -4.73
N THR A 58 -1.57 22.94 -3.87
CA THR A 58 -2.52 22.93 -2.77
C THR A 58 -1.81 23.24 -1.46
N VAL A 59 -2.29 24.25 -0.74
CA VAL A 59 -1.88 24.58 0.63
C VAL A 59 -3.00 24.16 1.59
N ALA A 60 -2.67 23.33 2.57
CA ALA A 60 -3.68 22.79 3.48
C ALA A 60 -4.27 23.88 4.38
N ALA A 61 -5.56 23.77 4.69
CA ALA A 61 -6.22 24.69 5.60
C ALA A 61 -5.60 24.61 7.01
N PRO A 62 -5.38 25.75 7.72
CA PRO A 62 -4.57 25.79 8.93
C PRO A 62 -5.42 25.50 10.19
N HIS A 63 -6.20 24.42 10.18
CA HIS A 63 -7.01 24.02 11.34
C HIS A 63 -6.38 22.84 12.08
N GLN A 64 -6.71 22.74 13.38
CA GLN A 64 -6.28 21.61 14.20
C GLN A 64 -6.83 20.30 13.61
N GLY A 65 -6.01 19.24 13.65
CA GLY A 65 -6.39 17.92 13.14
C GLY A 65 -6.34 17.77 11.62
N ARG A 66 -5.83 18.76 10.87
CA ARG A 66 -5.55 18.59 9.44
C ARG A 66 -4.33 17.68 9.24
N HIS A 67 -4.56 16.46 8.79
CA HIS A 67 -3.54 15.44 8.48
C HIS A 67 -3.67 14.99 7.03
N ALA A 68 -2.58 14.87 6.29
CA ALA A 68 -2.64 14.30 4.94
C ALA A 68 -2.98 12.80 5.01
N ASN A 69 -2.28 12.05 5.87
CA ASN A 69 -2.48 10.61 6.05
C ASN A 69 -1.94 10.16 7.43
N LEU A 70 -1.81 8.83 7.67
CA LEU A 70 -1.36 8.27 8.96
C LEU A 70 0.00 8.82 9.40
N THR A 71 0.96 8.99 8.48
CA THR A 71 2.35 9.35 8.84
C THR A 71 2.70 10.80 8.55
N VAL A 72 1.83 11.52 7.84
CA VAL A 72 2.03 12.92 7.44
C VAL A 72 0.99 13.80 8.15
N LEU A 73 1.37 14.23 9.35
CA LEU A 73 0.46 14.84 10.31
C LEU A 73 0.60 16.37 10.36
N ASN A 74 -0.49 17.05 10.75
CA ASN A 74 -0.50 18.48 11.08
C ASN A 74 0.02 19.34 9.92
N VAL A 75 -0.56 19.16 8.75
CA VAL A 75 -0.10 19.75 7.50
C VAL A 75 -0.64 21.16 7.27
N GLY A 76 -1.47 21.68 8.18
CA GLY A 76 -2.09 23.01 8.06
C GLY A 76 -1.08 24.10 7.71
N GLY A 77 -1.40 24.87 6.66
CA GLY A 77 -0.56 25.90 6.07
C GLY A 77 0.67 25.40 5.29
N GLY A 78 0.92 24.09 5.22
CA GLY A 78 1.95 23.46 4.37
C GLY A 78 1.43 23.17 2.96
N VAL A 79 2.34 22.98 2.00
CA VAL A 79 1.97 22.58 0.62
C VAL A 79 1.87 21.07 0.59
N ILE A 80 0.68 20.54 0.37
CA ILE A 80 0.42 19.09 0.39
C ILE A 80 0.41 18.47 -1.01
N ASP A 81 0.08 19.25 -2.04
CA ASP A 81 0.13 18.79 -3.42
C ASP A 81 0.82 19.85 -4.28
N LEU A 82 1.69 19.43 -5.20
CA LEU A 82 2.40 20.32 -6.11
C LEU A 82 2.76 19.62 -7.41
N THR A 83 2.28 20.15 -8.53
CA THR A 83 2.58 19.57 -9.83
C THR A 83 2.57 20.58 -10.98
N GLN A 84 3.10 20.17 -12.13
CA GLN A 84 2.99 20.93 -13.37
C GLN A 84 1.57 20.77 -13.94
N ARG A 85 1.00 21.84 -14.49
CA ARG A 85 -0.40 21.86 -14.93
C ARG A 85 -0.64 20.99 -16.17
N ASP A 86 0.32 20.94 -17.09
CA ASP A 86 0.28 20.15 -18.33
C ASP A 86 0.62 18.67 -18.11
N ARG A 87 1.30 18.35 -17.01
CA ARG A 87 1.63 16.97 -16.61
C ARG A 87 1.47 16.79 -15.10
N GLN A 88 0.23 16.58 -14.68
CA GLN A 88 -0.08 16.32 -13.28
C GLN A 88 0.35 14.91 -12.86
N SER A 89 1.24 14.82 -11.89
CA SER A 89 1.74 13.57 -11.33
C SER A 89 2.23 13.80 -9.90
N ASP A 90 1.39 14.40 -9.06
CA ASP A 90 1.78 14.70 -7.69
C ASP A 90 2.18 13.42 -6.91
N GLN A 91 3.28 13.55 -6.15
CA GLN A 91 3.90 12.55 -5.27
C GLN A 91 4.49 13.27 -4.04
N LEU A 92 3.99 14.47 -3.71
CA LEU A 92 4.48 15.24 -2.57
C LEU A 92 3.59 14.86 -1.40
N SER A 93 4.17 14.44 -0.29
CA SER A 93 3.36 14.16 0.89
C SER A 93 3.12 15.45 1.70
N CYS A 94 4.17 16.27 1.89
CA CYS A 94 4.03 17.64 2.43
C CYS A 94 5.33 18.46 2.38
N PHE A 95 5.25 19.73 2.03
CA PHE A 95 6.24 20.76 2.35
C PHE A 95 5.84 21.56 3.60
N TYR A 96 6.64 21.43 4.65
CA TYR A 96 6.52 22.16 5.91
C TYR A 96 7.41 23.42 5.92
N PRO A 97 6.84 24.63 5.76
CA PRO A 97 7.62 25.86 5.83
C PRO A 97 8.13 26.07 7.26
N GLY A 98 9.43 26.26 7.43
CA GLY A 98 10.02 26.29 8.78
C GLY A 98 10.27 24.91 9.40
N ASP A 99 10.13 23.82 8.64
CA ASP A 99 10.18 22.42 9.11
C ASP A 99 9.00 22.06 10.03
N SER A 100 8.85 20.79 10.42
CA SER A 100 7.71 20.31 11.23
C SER A 100 7.73 20.80 12.69
N VAL A 101 8.61 21.74 13.03
CA VAL A 101 8.75 22.34 14.38
C VAL A 101 7.86 23.55 14.59
N PHE A 102 7.24 24.09 13.53
CA PHE A 102 6.21 25.13 13.63
C PHE A 102 4.83 24.57 13.29
N ARG A 103 3.79 25.15 13.89
CA ARG A 103 2.38 24.89 13.61
C ARG A 103 1.74 26.17 13.08
N LEU A 104 1.43 26.20 11.79
CA LEU A 104 0.60 27.25 11.21
C LEU A 104 -0.86 26.99 11.59
N HIS A 105 -1.56 28.01 12.06
CA HIS A 105 -2.90 27.87 12.65
C HIS A 105 -3.88 28.98 12.27
N GLU A 106 -3.44 29.96 11.47
CA GLU A 106 -4.26 31.10 11.09
C GLU A 106 -3.90 31.58 9.68
N VAL A 107 -4.91 31.93 8.88
CA VAL A 107 -4.74 32.71 7.64
C VAL A 107 -4.69 34.18 8.02
N ILE A 108 -3.67 34.90 7.54
CA ILE A 108 -3.46 36.32 7.84
C ILE A 108 -3.43 37.16 6.57
N ASP A 109 -3.62 38.46 6.73
CA ASP A 109 -3.31 39.42 5.68
C ASP A 109 -1.84 39.33 5.28
N TRP A 110 -1.57 39.56 3.99
CA TRP A 110 -0.22 39.53 3.45
C TRP A 110 0.69 40.52 4.19
N PRO A 111 1.73 40.03 4.91
CA PRO A 111 2.61 40.90 5.68
C PRO A 111 3.33 41.93 4.80
N GLU A 112 3.40 43.19 5.26
CA GLU A 112 4.14 44.26 4.57
C GLU A 112 5.60 43.86 4.29
N ALA A 113 6.21 43.11 5.21
CA ALA A 113 7.58 42.62 5.07
C ALA A 113 7.78 41.61 3.93
N PHE A 114 6.71 41.04 3.35
CA PHE A 114 6.78 40.17 2.18
C PHE A 114 6.68 40.95 0.87
N GLY A 115 6.57 42.28 0.94
CA GLY A 115 6.45 43.16 -0.21
C GLY A 115 5.03 43.30 -0.74
N THR A 116 4.89 44.12 -1.78
CA THR A 116 3.61 44.38 -2.45
C THR A 116 3.24 43.24 -3.39
N LYS A 117 1.93 42.94 -3.49
CA LYS A 117 1.39 41.98 -4.47
C LYS A 117 1.85 42.34 -5.88
N ALA A 118 2.44 41.39 -6.60
CA ALA A 118 2.68 41.58 -8.03
C ALA A 118 1.34 41.63 -8.80
N GLU A 119 1.27 42.43 -9.86
CA GLU A 119 0.08 42.47 -10.72
C GLU A 119 -0.21 41.07 -11.28
N GLY A 120 -1.48 40.64 -11.20
CA GLY A 120 -1.90 39.31 -11.65
C GLY A 120 -1.54 38.14 -10.71
N ALA A 121 -0.86 38.36 -9.59
CA ALA A 121 -0.46 37.25 -8.71
C ALA A 121 -1.62 36.65 -7.90
N ALA A 122 -1.55 35.35 -7.59
CA ALA A 122 -2.28 34.71 -6.51
C ALA A 122 -1.41 34.71 -5.25
N ARG A 123 -1.98 35.03 -4.08
CA ARG A 123 -1.22 35.02 -2.82
C ARG A 123 -2.06 34.66 -1.61
N ILE A 124 -1.46 33.95 -0.65
CA ILE A 124 -2.05 33.63 0.64
C ILE A 124 -0.95 33.63 1.72
N ALA A 125 -1.29 34.01 2.95
CA ALA A 125 -0.33 34.05 4.05
C ALA A 125 -0.91 33.43 5.33
N PHE A 126 0.00 32.92 6.16
CA PHE A 126 -0.31 32.19 7.38
C PHE A 126 0.54 32.68 8.55
N ALA A 127 -0.01 32.60 9.75
CA ALA A 127 0.72 32.75 11.01
C ALA A 127 0.80 31.40 11.75
N GLY A 128 1.88 31.24 12.50
CA GLY A 128 2.14 30.06 13.31
C GLY A 128 3.10 30.32 14.46
N ALA A 129 3.27 29.31 15.30
CA ALA A 129 4.19 29.34 16.42
C ALA A 129 4.99 28.04 16.52
N GLN A 130 6.16 28.12 17.15
CA GLN A 130 7.00 26.96 17.40
C GLN A 130 6.30 26.00 18.37
N VAL A 131 6.36 24.71 18.07
CA VAL A 131 5.89 23.65 18.96
C VAL A 131 6.80 23.60 20.18
N GLN A 132 6.22 23.84 21.36
CA GLN A 132 6.95 23.81 22.62
C GLN A 132 6.82 22.46 23.32
N GLY A 133 7.90 22.05 23.99
CA GLY A 133 7.84 20.91 24.90
C GLY A 133 7.01 21.24 26.14
N LYS A 134 6.39 20.24 26.78
CA LYS A 134 5.53 20.42 27.98
C LYS A 134 6.19 21.22 29.12
N ASN A 135 7.52 21.22 29.21
CA ASN A 135 8.28 21.89 30.26
C ASN A 135 9.02 23.15 29.78
N ASP A 136 8.89 23.52 28.50
CA ASP A 136 9.50 24.74 27.99
C ASP A 136 8.63 25.95 28.35
N ARG A 137 9.21 26.88 29.11
CA ARG A 137 8.55 28.10 29.58
C ARG A 137 8.98 29.34 28.82
N SER A 138 9.86 29.20 27.82
CA SER A 138 10.25 30.32 26.96
C SER A 138 9.05 30.80 26.14
N ALA A 139 9.07 32.03 25.64
CA ALA A 139 8.07 32.46 24.67
C ALA A 139 8.34 31.75 23.32
N PRO A 140 7.35 31.08 22.70
CA PRO A 140 7.58 30.39 21.44
C PRO A 140 7.95 31.36 20.34
N LEU A 141 8.94 30.99 19.51
CA LEU A 141 9.20 31.71 18.27
C LEU A 141 7.92 31.73 17.42
N GLN A 142 7.63 32.88 16.81
CA GLN A 142 6.50 33.04 15.90
C GLN A 142 7.01 32.93 14.47
N ILE A 143 6.22 32.32 13.58
CA ILE A 143 6.50 32.26 12.15
C ILE A 143 5.34 32.85 11.36
N ARG A 144 5.65 33.60 10.30
CA ARG A 144 4.72 33.94 9.23
C ARG A 144 5.22 33.35 7.93
N VAL A 145 4.30 32.86 7.10
CA VAL A 145 4.61 32.23 5.81
C VAL A 145 3.69 32.79 4.74
N GLY A 146 4.24 33.21 3.61
CA GLY A 146 3.49 33.69 2.45
C GLY A 146 3.80 32.84 1.23
N TYR A 147 2.76 32.50 0.48
CA TYR A 147 2.82 31.82 -0.81
C TYR A 147 2.36 32.79 -1.90
N GLU A 148 3.17 32.98 -2.94
CA GLU A 148 2.83 33.78 -4.12
C GLU A 148 3.07 32.98 -5.40
N LEU A 149 2.14 33.04 -6.33
CA LEU A 149 2.25 32.47 -7.67
C LEU A 149 1.84 33.53 -8.70
N ARG A 150 2.71 33.78 -9.69
CA ARG A 150 2.47 34.79 -10.75
C ARG A 150 2.29 34.12 -12.11
N ASP A 151 1.69 34.83 -13.05
CA ASP A 151 1.55 34.34 -14.43
C ASP A 151 2.90 33.98 -15.04
N GLY A 152 2.97 32.81 -15.70
CA GLY A 152 4.16 32.31 -16.37
C GLY A 152 5.28 31.80 -15.46
N GLU A 153 5.16 31.90 -14.13
CA GLU A 153 6.13 31.29 -13.20
C GLU A 153 5.90 29.77 -13.09
N ASP A 154 6.98 29.00 -13.16
CA ASP A 154 6.99 27.53 -13.07
C ASP A 154 7.34 27.02 -11.65
N PHE A 155 7.18 27.89 -10.64
CA PHE A 155 7.45 27.59 -9.25
C PHE A 155 6.50 28.36 -8.33
N LEU A 156 6.32 27.84 -7.11
CA LEU A 156 5.66 28.55 -6.04
C LEU A 156 6.69 29.34 -5.22
N ARG A 157 6.49 30.65 -5.08
CA ARG A 157 7.33 31.48 -4.21
C ARG A 157 6.87 31.35 -2.78
N VAL A 158 7.80 31.03 -1.89
CA VAL A 158 7.53 30.92 -0.45
C VAL A 158 8.42 31.88 0.32
N THR A 159 7.83 32.78 1.07
CA THR A 159 8.54 33.72 1.97
C THR A 159 8.21 33.36 3.41
N SER A 160 9.22 33.25 4.26
CA SER A 160 9.07 32.96 5.68
C SER A 160 9.76 34.01 6.53
N ASP A 161 9.17 34.28 7.69
CA ASP A 161 9.62 35.26 8.67
C ASP A 161 9.48 34.63 10.06
N ILE A 162 10.58 34.52 10.80
CA ILE A 162 10.56 34.08 12.20
C ILE A 162 10.89 35.26 13.09
N THR A 163 10.10 35.45 14.14
CA THR A 163 10.28 36.50 15.15
C THR A 163 10.42 35.88 16.54
N ASN A 164 11.31 36.45 17.36
CA ASN A 164 11.43 36.13 18.78
C ASN A 164 10.63 37.13 19.62
N PRO A 165 9.42 36.78 20.09
CA PRO A 165 8.61 37.68 20.93
C PRO A 165 9.10 37.71 22.39
N GLY A 166 10.03 36.85 22.77
CA GLY A 166 10.55 36.74 24.13
C GLY A 166 11.44 37.91 24.53
N ASP A 167 11.80 37.91 25.81
CA ASP A 167 12.65 38.91 26.46
C ASP A 167 14.16 38.54 26.46
N SER A 168 14.50 37.35 25.93
CA SER A 168 15.84 36.80 25.90
C SER A 168 16.21 36.25 24.53
N PRO A 169 17.51 36.16 24.18
CA PRO A 169 17.92 35.63 22.88
C PRO A 169 17.52 34.17 22.67
N ALA A 170 17.05 33.85 21.47
CA ALA A 170 16.60 32.51 21.09
C ALA A 170 17.36 32.00 19.86
N LYS A 171 17.67 30.70 19.84
CA LYS A 171 18.28 30.05 18.67
C LYS A 171 17.20 29.61 17.68
N VAL A 172 17.42 29.85 16.41
CA VAL A 172 16.55 29.45 15.31
C VAL A 172 17.34 28.75 14.22
N GLN A 173 16.73 27.76 13.58
CA GLN A 173 17.26 27.14 12.36
C GLN A 173 16.49 27.68 11.16
N VAL A 174 17.18 28.28 10.19
CA VAL A 174 16.54 28.71 8.94
C VAL A 174 16.46 27.52 7.99
N ARG A 175 15.32 26.83 7.99
CA ARG A 175 15.14 25.57 7.26
C ARG A 175 13.67 25.31 6.92
N ASP A 176 13.46 24.38 5.99
CA ASP A 176 12.16 23.78 5.68
C ASP A 176 12.24 22.25 5.81
N GLY A 177 11.08 21.61 5.93
CA GLY A 177 10.93 20.17 5.84
C GLY A 177 10.19 19.80 4.56
N LEU A 178 10.70 18.83 3.80
CA LEU A 178 10.02 18.25 2.64
C LEU A 178 9.83 16.75 2.85
N ARG A 179 8.58 16.30 2.97
CA ARG A 179 8.24 14.89 3.04
C ARG A 179 7.95 14.37 1.63
N VAL A 180 8.83 13.47 1.20
CA VAL A 180 8.72 12.65 0.01
C VAL A 180 9.11 11.24 0.42
N ASP A 181 8.34 10.23 0.01
CA ASP A 181 8.48 8.87 0.55
C ASP A 181 9.27 7.93 -0.39
N LYS A 182 9.21 6.62 -0.14
CA LYS A 182 10.02 5.60 -0.83
C LYS A 182 9.83 5.70 -2.35
N GLY A 183 10.95 5.81 -3.06
CA GLY A 183 11.01 5.97 -4.53
C GLY A 183 11.89 7.15 -4.93
N PHE A 184 11.89 8.19 -4.10
CA PHE A 184 12.69 9.40 -4.33
C PHE A 184 14.18 9.20 -4.07
N ARG A 185 14.99 9.73 -5.00
CA ARG A 185 16.41 10.02 -4.74
C ARG A 185 16.57 11.48 -4.38
N LEU A 186 17.41 11.76 -3.39
CA LEU A 186 17.62 13.10 -2.83
C LEU A 186 19.04 13.58 -3.15
N GLY A 187 19.21 14.89 -3.31
CA GLY A 187 20.53 15.48 -3.49
C GLY A 187 20.57 16.99 -3.34
N SER A 188 21.77 17.55 -3.45
CA SER A 188 21.96 18.99 -3.52
C SER A 188 23.09 19.35 -4.50
N ALA A 189 22.95 20.49 -5.16
CA ALA A 189 23.99 21.09 -6.00
C ALA A 189 24.54 22.34 -5.31
N ARG A 190 25.48 22.15 -4.36
CA ARG A 190 25.99 23.20 -3.45
C ARG A 190 26.36 24.52 -4.15
N LYS A 191 27.04 24.48 -5.30
CA LYS A 191 27.45 25.67 -6.06
C LYS A 191 26.29 26.48 -6.65
N ARG A 192 25.09 25.90 -6.68
CA ARG A 192 23.86 26.46 -7.25
C ARG A 192 22.80 26.75 -6.19
N GLY A 193 23.03 26.30 -4.95
CA GLY A 193 22.02 26.42 -3.89
C GLY A 193 20.71 25.70 -4.19
N LEU A 194 20.76 24.59 -4.96
CA LEU A 194 19.60 23.75 -5.29
C LEU A 194 19.60 22.52 -4.39
N TRP A 195 18.51 22.31 -3.66
CA TRP A 195 18.11 21.05 -3.05
C TRP A 195 17.12 20.36 -3.98
N TRP A 196 17.16 19.03 -4.12
CA TRP A 196 16.21 18.31 -4.97
C TRP A 196 15.86 16.91 -4.49
N ALA A 197 14.67 16.46 -4.88
CA ALA A 197 14.18 15.09 -4.81
C ALA A 197 13.64 14.67 -6.18
N TYR A 198 13.87 13.42 -6.61
CA TYR A 198 13.36 12.91 -7.89
C TYR A 198 12.94 11.43 -7.82
N ASP A 199 11.67 11.17 -8.18
CA ASP A 199 11.17 9.85 -8.52
C ASP A 199 11.18 9.67 -10.05
N GLN A 200 11.99 8.71 -10.51
CA GLN A 200 12.18 8.47 -11.94
C GLN A 200 10.98 7.79 -12.60
N HIS A 201 10.31 6.88 -11.89
CA HIS A 201 9.21 6.09 -12.48
C HIS A 201 8.01 6.99 -12.72
N TRP A 202 7.68 7.82 -11.72
CA TRP A 202 6.56 8.75 -11.77
C TRP A 202 6.89 10.07 -12.47
N ARG A 203 8.13 10.26 -12.94
CA ARG A 203 8.59 11.48 -13.65
C ARG A 203 8.25 12.76 -12.87
N GLN A 204 8.53 12.73 -11.56
CA GLN A 204 8.19 13.81 -10.65
C GLN A 204 9.41 14.19 -9.82
N ALA A 205 9.79 15.46 -9.91
CA ALA A 205 10.89 16.05 -9.17
C ALA A 205 10.45 17.31 -8.44
N TYR A 206 11.06 17.55 -7.29
CA TYR A 206 10.85 18.74 -6.47
C TYR A 206 12.18 19.42 -6.19
N GLY A 207 12.23 20.74 -6.37
CA GLY A 207 13.41 21.56 -6.14
C GLY A 207 13.16 22.71 -5.18
N LEU A 208 14.17 23.03 -4.36
CA LEU A 208 14.18 24.21 -3.51
C LEU A 208 15.43 25.05 -3.83
N VAL A 209 15.21 26.34 -4.12
CA VAL A 209 16.27 27.31 -4.42
C VAL A 209 16.02 28.59 -3.63
N ALA A 210 17.02 29.05 -2.88
CA ALA A 210 16.95 30.33 -2.18
C ALA A 210 16.87 31.49 -3.18
N GLU A 211 16.06 32.48 -2.87
CA GLU A 211 15.96 33.73 -3.64
C GLU A 211 16.84 34.83 -3.09
N ASP A 212 17.15 34.78 -1.79
CA ASP A 212 18.05 35.73 -1.18
C ASP A 212 19.47 35.46 -1.69
N ASP A 213 20.10 36.48 -2.27
CA ASP A 213 21.44 36.40 -2.88
C ASP A 213 22.53 35.93 -1.89
N ASP A 214 22.28 36.06 -0.59
CA ASP A 214 23.19 35.67 0.47
C ASP A 214 22.90 34.29 1.06
N ARG A 215 21.95 33.51 0.52
CA ARG A 215 21.59 32.18 1.02
C ARG A 215 21.68 31.09 -0.04
N ARG A 216 21.71 29.83 0.40
CA ARG A 216 21.69 28.64 -0.47
C ARG A 216 20.90 27.50 0.17
N ALA A 217 20.10 26.76 -0.60
CA ALA A 217 19.47 25.55 -0.08
C ALA A 217 20.49 24.41 0.01
N MET A 218 20.50 23.70 1.14
CA MET A 218 21.37 22.56 1.40
C MET A 218 20.59 21.39 2.01
N LEU A 219 20.87 20.18 1.52
CA LEU A 219 20.31 18.95 2.11
C LEU A 219 21.00 18.68 3.44
N VAL A 220 20.20 18.62 4.50
CA VAL A 220 20.63 18.08 5.80
C VAL A 220 20.09 16.66 5.89
N LYS A 221 21.00 15.68 5.94
CA LYS A 221 20.62 14.29 6.09
C LYS A 221 20.05 14.08 7.49
N SER A 222 18.91 13.39 7.56
CA SER A 222 18.36 12.84 8.79
C SER A 222 18.31 11.33 8.62
N ASP A 223 18.74 10.60 9.65
CA ASP A 223 18.62 9.14 9.71
C ASP A 223 17.29 8.72 10.37
N GLU A 224 16.47 9.69 10.82
CA GLU A 224 15.17 9.42 11.44
C GLU A 224 14.13 9.04 10.38
N LYS A 225 13.57 7.83 10.53
CA LYS A 225 12.48 7.34 9.68
C LYS A 225 11.23 8.23 9.83
N ARG A 226 10.46 8.37 8.75
CA ARG A 226 9.15 9.04 8.73
C ARG A 226 9.17 10.50 9.24
N ARG A 227 10.30 11.20 9.10
CA ARG A 227 10.37 12.66 9.25
C ARG A 227 10.59 13.35 7.90
N PRO A 228 10.15 14.61 7.73
CA PRO A 228 10.48 15.37 6.55
C PRO A 228 12.01 15.46 6.35
N HIS A 229 12.46 15.41 5.10
CA HIS A 229 13.83 15.72 4.76
C HIS A 229 14.08 17.21 4.90
N VAL A 230 15.23 17.59 5.46
CA VAL A 230 15.49 18.99 5.79
C VAL A 230 16.24 19.71 4.67
N ALA A 231 15.72 20.86 4.28
CA ALA A 231 16.39 21.85 3.44
C ALA A 231 16.80 23.04 4.31
N ALA A 232 18.09 23.19 4.59
CA ALA A 232 18.62 24.30 5.37
C ALA A 232 19.10 25.46 4.47
N TYR A 233 18.98 26.69 4.96
CA TYR A 233 19.35 27.92 4.24
C TYR A 233 20.42 28.74 4.99
N PRO A 234 21.65 28.21 5.13
CA PRO A 234 22.75 28.98 5.70
C PRO A 234 23.05 30.21 4.81
N LEU A 235 23.66 31.22 5.43
CA LEU A 235 24.29 32.31 4.68
C LEU A 235 25.39 31.73 3.77
N ALA A 236 25.70 32.40 2.66
CA ALA A 236 26.55 31.88 1.59
C ALA A 236 27.94 31.43 2.06
N ASN A 237 28.46 32.03 3.13
CA ASN A 237 29.76 31.68 3.71
C ASN A 237 29.64 30.90 5.04
N ALA A 238 28.43 30.54 5.47
CA ALA A 238 28.19 29.76 6.67
C ALA A 238 27.99 28.26 6.34
N GLU A 239 28.39 27.40 7.27
CA GLU A 239 28.13 25.96 7.21
C GLU A 239 26.87 25.56 7.99
N SER A 240 26.33 26.47 8.81
CA SER A 240 25.14 26.26 9.63
C SER A 240 24.06 27.29 9.30
N ALA A 241 22.80 26.84 9.34
CA ALA A 241 21.63 27.70 9.25
C ALA A 241 21.12 28.16 10.63
N GLU A 242 21.84 27.81 11.71
CA GLU A 242 21.56 28.32 13.06
C GLU A 242 21.85 29.82 13.14
N GLN A 243 20.91 30.57 13.71
CA GLN A 243 21.07 31.98 14.04
C GLN A 243 20.57 32.23 15.46
N THR A 244 21.15 33.22 16.13
CA THR A 244 20.66 33.71 17.43
C THR A 244 19.88 34.99 17.20
N LEU A 245 18.59 34.96 17.47
CA LEU A 245 17.72 36.13 17.43
C LEU A 245 17.72 36.82 18.80
N PRO A 246 18.03 38.12 18.90
CA PRO A 246 17.82 38.86 20.14
C PRO A 246 16.32 38.92 20.49
N ALA A 247 15.98 39.38 21.70
CA ALA A 247 14.61 39.73 22.07
C ALA A 247 14.02 40.73 21.07
N GLY A 248 12.83 40.44 20.53
CA GLY A 248 12.21 41.21 19.44
C GLY A 248 12.90 41.07 18.07
N GLY A 249 13.97 40.26 17.98
CA GLY A 249 14.70 40.02 16.75
C GLY A 249 13.92 39.17 15.74
N ARG A 250 14.30 39.28 14.46
CA ARG A 250 13.65 38.56 13.36
C ARG A 250 14.64 38.08 12.31
N VAL A 251 14.26 37.02 11.59
CA VAL A 251 14.94 36.54 10.38
C VAL A 251 13.91 36.22 9.32
N ALA A 252 14.13 36.68 8.09
CA ALA A 252 13.29 36.37 6.94
C ALA A 252 14.13 35.74 5.83
N TRP A 253 13.49 34.92 5.01
CA TRP A 253 14.08 34.34 3.80
C TRP A 253 13.00 33.97 2.78
N SER A 254 13.37 33.97 1.51
CA SER A 254 12.52 33.59 0.38
C SER A 254 13.14 32.45 -0.42
N ARG A 255 12.29 31.57 -0.96
CA ARG A 255 12.70 30.46 -1.82
C ARG A 255 11.66 30.14 -2.88
N ARG A 256 12.12 29.50 -3.94
CA ARG A 256 11.29 28.89 -4.99
C ARG A 256 11.12 27.41 -4.68
N LEU A 257 9.87 26.94 -4.66
CA LEU A 257 9.50 25.53 -4.61
C LEU A 257 9.04 25.11 -6.01
N ILE A 258 9.79 24.23 -6.65
CA ILE A 258 9.73 23.98 -8.09
C ILE A 258 9.29 22.53 -8.36
N PRO A 259 8.11 22.27 -8.96
CA PRO A 259 7.81 20.97 -9.57
C PRO A 259 8.48 20.84 -10.95
N ALA A 260 8.92 19.65 -11.30
CA ALA A 260 9.48 19.36 -12.62
C ALA A 260 9.37 17.87 -12.97
N ALA A 261 9.62 17.54 -14.24
CA ALA A 261 9.69 16.15 -14.73
C ALA A 261 10.87 15.37 -14.18
N ASP A 262 11.98 16.08 -14.03
CA ASP A 262 13.27 15.49 -13.81
C ASP A 262 14.30 16.51 -13.30
N THR A 263 15.51 16.01 -13.05
CA THR A 263 16.59 16.82 -12.48
C THR A 263 17.27 17.75 -13.49
N LEU A 264 17.10 17.55 -14.80
CA LEU A 264 17.61 18.46 -15.83
C LEU A 264 16.69 19.68 -15.97
N GLU A 265 15.38 19.46 -15.92
CA GLU A 265 14.40 20.53 -15.87
C GLU A 265 14.55 21.37 -14.59
N LEU A 266 14.67 20.73 -13.41
CA LEU A 266 15.00 21.46 -12.17
C LEU A 266 16.29 22.27 -12.30
N PHE A 267 17.30 21.70 -12.96
CA PHE A 267 18.55 22.39 -13.20
C PHE A 267 18.34 23.66 -14.06
N ALA A 268 17.55 23.58 -15.13
CA ALA A 268 17.22 24.72 -15.98
C ALA A 268 16.47 25.81 -15.20
N HIS A 269 15.45 25.45 -14.41
CA HIS A 269 14.66 26.36 -13.59
C HIS A 269 15.49 27.03 -12.49
N SER A 270 16.48 26.31 -11.94
CA SER A 270 17.37 26.83 -10.89
C SER A 270 18.52 27.71 -11.41
N ALA A 271 18.68 27.88 -12.72
CA ALA A 271 19.84 28.58 -13.27
C ALA A 271 19.83 30.08 -12.92
N ALA A 272 20.92 30.57 -12.33
CA ALA A 272 21.08 31.99 -11.96
C ALA A 272 21.01 32.96 -13.15
N ASN A 273 21.27 32.49 -14.38
CA ASN A 273 21.11 33.27 -15.60
C ASN A 273 20.51 32.39 -16.70
N PRO A 274 19.17 32.30 -16.79
CA PRO A 274 18.48 31.47 -17.79
C PRO A 274 18.87 31.82 -19.24
N ASN A 275 19.24 33.08 -19.52
CA ASN A 275 19.67 33.52 -20.84
C ASN A 275 21.03 32.93 -21.28
N LYS A 276 21.79 32.33 -20.36
CA LYS A 276 23.02 31.59 -20.66
C LYS A 276 22.78 30.12 -20.95
N LEU A 277 21.55 29.63 -20.79
CA LEU A 277 21.20 28.28 -21.20
C LEU A 277 20.90 28.23 -22.70
N ARG A 278 21.13 27.08 -23.30
CA ARG A 278 20.93 26.79 -24.72
C ARG A 278 20.06 25.54 -24.83
N PRO A 279 19.08 25.52 -25.74
CA PRO A 279 18.26 24.34 -25.95
C PRO A 279 19.13 23.18 -26.44
N VAL A 280 18.93 22.02 -25.82
CA VAL A 280 19.56 20.75 -26.19
C VAL A 280 18.44 19.73 -26.35
N ALA A 281 18.41 19.05 -27.49
CA ALA A 281 17.46 17.99 -27.77
C ALA A 281 18.22 16.68 -28.01
N ILE A 282 17.85 15.64 -27.26
CA ILE A 282 18.41 14.30 -27.39
C ILE A 282 17.29 13.41 -27.93
N THR A 283 17.49 12.85 -29.12
CA THR A 283 16.57 11.87 -29.71
C THR A 283 17.15 10.48 -29.47
N VAL A 284 16.34 9.55 -29.00
CA VAL A 284 16.72 8.14 -28.79
C VAL A 284 15.81 7.26 -29.62
N THR A 285 16.41 6.42 -30.46
CA THR A 285 15.72 5.56 -31.44
C THR A 285 16.30 4.14 -31.45
N ASP A 286 15.52 3.15 -31.89
CA ASP A 286 15.92 1.74 -32.08
C ASP A 286 15.63 1.27 -33.52
N GLY A 287 16.29 1.91 -34.48
CA GLY A 287 16.00 1.76 -35.91
C GLY A 287 15.42 3.05 -36.43
N ALA A 288 14.18 3.00 -36.93
CA ALA A 288 13.39 4.19 -37.24
C ALA A 288 12.41 4.56 -36.12
N ASP A 289 12.26 3.69 -35.11
CA ASP A 289 11.24 3.80 -34.09
C ASP A 289 11.76 4.59 -32.87
N PRO A 290 10.92 5.42 -32.24
CA PRO A 290 11.30 6.18 -31.05
C PRO A 290 11.34 5.32 -29.78
N VAL A 291 12.34 5.56 -28.92
CA VAL A 291 12.46 4.87 -27.63
C VAL A 291 11.97 5.77 -26.50
N ALA A 292 10.73 5.56 -26.08
CA ALA A 292 10.15 6.25 -24.92
C ALA A 292 10.73 5.79 -23.58
N SER A 293 10.75 6.70 -22.60
CA SER A 293 11.24 6.43 -21.23
C SER A 293 12.70 5.98 -21.16
N ALA A 294 13.50 6.27 -22.19
CA ALA A 294 14.94 6.09 -22.13
C ALA A 294 15.51 7.08 -21.12
N ARG A 295 16.24 6.57 -20.13
CA ARG A 295 16.93 7.36 -19.12
C ARG A 295 18.17 7.98 -19.73
N VAL A 296 18.21 9.30 -19.75
CA VAL A 296 19.33 10.09 -20.27
C VAL A 296 20.01 10.80 -19.10
N VAL A 297 21.27 10.47 -18.84
CA VAL A 297 22.11 11.10 -17.82
C VAL A 297 23.10 12.04 -18.50
N VAL A 298 23.06 13.32 -18.14
CA VAL A 298 24.00 14.34 -18.63
C VAL A 298 25.13 14.51 -17.63
N ARG A 299 26.38 14.53 -18.11
CA ARG A 299 27.58 14.76 -17.31
C ARG A 299 28.45 15.84 -17.94
N ARG A 300 29.27 16.48 -17.13
CA ARG A 300 30.26 17.50 -17.52
C ARG A 300 31.55 17.27 -16.74
N ASN A 301 32.68 17.15 -17.44
CA ASN A 301 33.99 16.87 -16.83
C ASN A 301 33.95 15.63 -15.91
N GLY A 302 33.34 14.54 -16.39
CA GLY A 302 33.17 13.32 -15.61
C GLY A 302 32.24 13.42 -14.40
N LYS A 303 31.51 14.53 -14.17
CA LYS A 303 30.55 14.67 -13.06
C LYS A 303 29.11 14.72 -13.58
N ARG A 304 28.21 13.96 -12.94
CA ARG A 304 26.77 13.99 -13.25
C ARG A 304 26.19 15.39 -13.01
N LEU A 305 25.54 15.94 -14.04
CA LEU A 305 24.83 17.20 -13.97
C LEU A 305 23.37 17.01 -13.59
N GLY A 306 22.71 16.05 -14.24
CA GLY A 306 21.29 15.72 -14.06
C GLY A 306 20.92 14.52 -14.93
N GLU A 307 19.65 14.16 -14.90
CA GLU A 307 19.06 13.17 -15.79
C GLU A 307 17.58 13.48 -16.04
N GLY A 308 17.05 12.91 -17.12
CA GLY A 308 15.65 12.94 -17.52
C GLY A 308 15.25 11.68 -18.32
N LEU A 309 13.97 11.58 -18.67
CA LEU A 309 13.44 10.50 -19.50
C LEU A 309 12.94 11.02 -20.84
N THR A 310 13.16 10.27 -21.92
CA THR A 310 12.54 10.60 -23.22
C THR A 310 11.01 10.48 -23.18
N ASP A 311 10.34 11.32 -23.95
CA ASP A 311 8.89 11.28 -24.21
C ASP A 311 8.50 10.15 -25.18
N SER A 312 7.24 10.13 -25.60
CA SER A 312 6.72 9.13 -26.56
C SER A 312 7.39 9.18 -27.93
N ASP A 313 7.95 10.32 -28.31
CA ASP A 313 8.67 10.51 -29.58
C ASP A 313 10.16 10.20 -29.45
N GLY A 314 10.57 9.62 -28.32
CA GLY A 314 11.96 9.31 -28.02
C GLY A 314 12.80 10.56 -27.77
N ARG A 315 12.18 11.72 -27.54
CA ARG A 315 12.89 12.99 -27.38
C ARG A 315 13.01 13.37 -25.91
N LEU A 316 14.16 13.91 -25.54
CA LEU A 316 14.36 14.65 -24.30
C LEU A 316 14.82 16.06 -24.66
N ALA A 317 13.99 17.05 -24.38
CA ALA A 317 14.33 18.45 -24.53
C ALA A 317 14.76 19.04 -23.18
N THR A 318 15.91 19.71 -23.14
CA THR A 318 16.39 20.40 -21.94
C THR A 318 17.15 21.68 -22.32
N LYS A 319 17.62 22.43 -21.31
CA LYS A 319 18.42 23.64 -21.49
C LYS A 319 19.69 23.55 -20.66
N LEU A 320 20.85 23.65 -21.31
CA LEU A 320 22.16 23.53 -20.68
C LEU A 320 23.04 24.75 -20.96
N PRO A 321 23.97 25.15 -20.07
CA PRO A 321 24.98 26.15 -20.39
C PRO A 321 25.76 25.81 -21.65
N ALA A 322 26.33 26.81 -22.32
CA ALA A 322 27.24 26.55 -23.44
C ALA A 322 28.51 25.82 -22.96
N ASP A 323 28.65 24.54 -23.29
CA ASP A 323 29.81 23.67 -23.06
C ASP A 323 29.63 22.32 -23.80
N ASP A 324 30.64 21.46 -23.70
CA ASP A 324 30.58 20.05 -24.08
C ASP A 324 30.07 19.16 -22.93
N TYR A 325 29.18 18.24 -23.27
CA TYR A 325 28.54 17.32 -22.32
C TYR A 325 28.74 15.87 -22.72
N GLU A 326 28.98 15.00 -21.74
CA GLU A 326 28.91 13.55 -21.91
C GLU A 326 27.47 13.09 -21.62
N ILE A 327 26.87 12.33 -22.54
CA ILE A 327 25.52 11.79 -22.43
C ILE A 327 25.62 10.28 -22.22
N ARG A 328 24.85 9.74 -21.26
CA ARG A 328 24.68 8.31 -21.02
C ARG A 328 23.22 7.92 -21.15
N VAL A 329 22.90 6.99 -22.04
CA VAL A 329 21.52 6.54 -22.28
C VAL A 329 21.34 5.09 -21.85
N ARG A 330 20.21 4.81 -21.18
CA ARG A 330 19.76 3.46 -20.81
C ARG A 330 18.26 3.33 -21.07
N ALA A 331 17.82 2.22 -21.68
CA ALA A 331 16.41 1.92 -21.87
C ALA A 331 16.15 0.44 -21.56
N ASN A 332 14.99 0.13 -20.97
CA ASN A 332 14.60 -1.25 -20.69
C ASN A 332 14.58 -2.08 -21.98
N GLY A 333 15.24 -3.23 -21.95
CA GLY A 333 15.36 -4.14 -23.10
C GLY A 333 16.42 -3.80 -24.14
N HIS A 334 17.21 -2.72 -24.01
CA HIS A 334 18.18 -2.31 -25.03
C HIS A 334 19.64 -2.44 -24.57
N GLN A 335 20.55 -2.68 -25.52
CA GLN A 335 22.02 -2.69 -25.36
C GLN A 335 22.71 -1.58 -26.21
N PRO A 336 23.94 -1.14 -25.86
CA PRO A 336 24.55 -1.33 -24.56
C PRO A 336 23.73 -0.60 -23.50
N LEU A 337 23.66 -1.17 -22.29
CA LEU A 337 22.98 -0.55 -21.15
C LEU A 337 23.59 0.81 -20.72
N ASP A 338 24.64 1.30 -21.39
CA ASP A 338 25.28 2.59 -21.12
C ASP A 338 26.02 3.10 -22.37
N LEU A 339 25.32 3.81 -23.27
CA LEU A 339 25.94 4.42 -24.45
C LEU A 339 26.47 5.82 -24.12
N ALA A 340 27.77 6.05 -24.33
CA ALA A 340 28.40 7.36 -24.17
C ALA A 340 28.37 8.14 -25.49
N ALA A 341 27.86 9.37 -25.45
CA ALA A 341 27.88 10.31 -26.56
C ALA A 341 28.27 11.72 -26.08
N SER A 342 28.54 12.64 -27.00
CA SER A 342 28.85 14.04 -26.66
C SER A 342 27.98 15.03 -27.43
N VAL A 343 27.51 16.06 -26.75
CA VAL A 343 26.78 17.19 -27.37
C VAL A 343 27.42 18.51 -26.95
N ALA A 344 27.62 19.40 -27.92
CA ALA A 344 28.13 20.75 -27.70
C ALA A 344 26.95 21.73 -27.71
N ALA A 345 26.69 22.38 -26.59
CA ALA A 345 25.74 23.48 -26.53
C ALA A 345 26.43 24.76 -27.05
N THR A 346 26.14 25.14 -28.29
CA THR A 346 26.81 26.27 -28.97
C THR A 346 26.27 27.63 -28.55
N GLN A 347 27.03 28.71 -28.80
CA GLN A 347 26.59 30.07 -28.48
C GLN A 347 25.42 30.53 -29.36
N ASP A 348 25.28 29.97 -30.56
CA ASP A 348 24.19 30.23 -31.51
C ASP A 348 22.82 29.80 -30.94
N LYS A 349 21.74 30.43 -31.40
CA LYS A 349 20.38 30.23 -30.87
C LYS A 349 19.70 28.93 -31.33
N GLU A 350 20.29 28.17 -32.26
CA GLU A 350 19.73 26.90 -32.71
C GLU A 350 19.93 25.80 -31.67
N ALA A 351 18.95 24.89 -31.56
CA ALA A 351 19.02 23.79 -30.59
C ALA A 351 20.11 22.79 -31.00
N ALA A 352 21.02 22.48 -30.07
CA ALA A 352 21.98 21.42 -30.29
C ALA A 352 21.23 20.07 -30.27
N GLY A 353 21.28 19.35 -31.40
CA GLY A 353 20.67 18.04 -31.55
C GLY A 353 21.69 16.92 -31.36
N LEU A 354 21.29 15.87 -30.65
CA LEU A 354 22.05 14.62 -30.58
C LEU A 354 21.09 13.45 -30.80
N ASP A 355 21.35 12.67 -31.85
CA ASP A 355 20.59 11.46 -32.13
C ASP A 355 21.39 10.25 -31.66
N ILE A 356 20.74 9.41 -30.85
CA ILE A 356 21.32 8.22 -30.23
C ILE A 356 20.53 7.00 -30.71
N GLN A 357 21.23 6.10 -31.38
CA GLN A 357 20.69 4.82 -31.79
C GLN A 357 21.04 3.75 -30.75
N LEU A 358 20.02 3.08 -30.21
CA LEU A 358 20.17 1.88 -29.38
C LEU A 358 20.01 0.61 -30.24
N SER A 359 20.47 -0.53 -29.71
CA SER A 359 20.15 -1.84 -30.28
C SER A 359 18.64 -2.05 -30.24
N LYS A 360 18.09 -2.89 -31.12
CA LYS A 360 16.68 -3.25 -31.00
C LYS A 360 16.48 -4.08 -29.72
N PRO A 361 15.36 -3.91 -29.00
CA PRO A 361 15.04 -4.82 -27.92
C PRO A 361 14.55 -6.16 -28.49
N ALA A 362 14.55 -7.18 -27.65
CA ALA A 362 13.67 -8.33 -27.86
C ALA A 362 12.28 -8.00 -27.31
N TYR A 363 11.24 -8.58 -27.90
CA TYR A 363 9.87 -8.41 -27.43
C TYR A 363 9.29 -9.74 -26.98
N VAL A 364 8.47 -9.69 -25.94
CA VAL A 364 7.50 -10.73 -25.65
C VAL A 364 6.10 -10.15 -25.84
N SER A 365 5.27 -10.84 -26.60
CA SER A 365 3.83 -10.61 -26.69
C SER A 365 3.14 -11.79 -26.03
N GLY A 366 2.10 -11.56 -25.25
CA GLY A 366 1.42 -12.63 -24.57
C GLY A 366 -0.09 -12.52 -24.60
N VAL A 367 -0.73 -13.68 -24.70
CA VAL A 367 -2.16 -13.88 -24.58
C VAL A 367 -2.37 -15.05 -23.62
N VAL A 368 -2.82 -14.73 -22.43
CA VAL A 368 -3.24 -15.70 -21.41
C VAL A 368 -4.76 -15.70 -21.35
N THR A 369 -5.37 -16.88 -21.29
CA THR A 369 -6.83 -17.06 -21.29
C THR A 369 -7.24 -18.04 -20.20
N ASP A 370 -8.55 -18.12 -19.91
CA ASP A 370 -9.12 -19.26 -19.19
C ASP A 370 -9.15 -20.52 -20.10
N ASP A 371 -9.74 -21.62 -19.62
CA ASP A 371 -9.91 -22.87 -20.39
C ASP A 371 -10.99 -22.79 -21.48
N ALA A 372 -11.86 -21.79 -21.43
CA ALA A 372 -12.85 -21.48 -22.46
C ALA A 372 -12.33 -20.49 -23.53
N GLY A 373 -11.11 -19.96 -23.37
CA GLY A 373 -10.48 -18.99 -24.27
C GLY A 373 -10.89 -17.53 -24.03
N HIS A 374 -11.55 -17.21 -22.92
CA HIS A 374 -11.86 -15.84 -22.54
C HIS A 374 -10.65 -15.12 -21.91
N ALA A 375 -10.71 -13.79 -21.94
CA ALA A 375 -9.72 -12.95 -21.28
C ALA A 375 -9.75 -13.15 -19.76
N ILE A 376 -8.58 -13.21 -19.14
CA ILE A 376 -8.43 -13.48 -17.71
C ILE A 376 -7.42 -12.51 -17.09
N ALA A 377 -7.67 -11.99 -15.90
CA ALA A 377 -6.63 -11.25 -15.20
C ALA A 377 -5.50 -12.23 -14.82
N CYS A 378 -4.24 -11.84 -14.95
CA CYS A 378 -3.14 -12.71 -14.53
C CYS A 378 -1.87 -11.91 -14.26
N LYS A 379 -0.91 -12.56 -13.60
CA LYS A 379 0.47 -12.09 -13.53
C LYS A 379 1.38 -13.04 -14.33
N VAL A 380 2.35 -12.46 -15.04
CA VAL A 380 3.37 -13.21 -15.78
C VAL A 380 4.75 -12.79 -15.30
N GLN A 381 5.48 -13.71 -14.68
CA GLN A 381 6.85 -13.50 -14.25
C GLN A 381 7.83 -13.92 -15.34
N PHE A 382 8.92 -13.16 -15.48
CA PHE A 382 10.05 -13.53 -16.34
C PHE A 382 11.33 -13.63 -15.52
N THR A 383 11.99 -14.78 -15.54
CA THR A 383 13.30 -14.98 -14.89
C THR A 383 14.35 -15.22 -15.97
N GLY A 384 15.44 -14.45 -15.95
CA GLY A 384 16.57 -14.66 -16.86
C GLY A 384 17.31 -15.96 -16.56
N LEU A 385 17.78 -16.66 -17.60
CA LEU A 385 18.49 -17.93 -17.50
C LEU A 385 19.94 -17.80 -18.00
N GLY A 386 20.86 -18.53 -17.37
CA GLY A 386 22.28 -18.49 -17.69
C GLY A 386 22.86 -17.10 -17.43
N ASP A 387 23.48 -16.50 -18.44
CA ASP A 387 24.04 -15.14 -18.37
C ASP A 387 23.00 -14.04 -18.62
N THR A 388 21.74 -14.41 -18.92
CA THR A 388 20.65 -13.46 -19.15
C THR A 388 20.13 -12.94 -17.80
N PRO A 389 20.18 -11.62 -17.52
CA PRO A 389 19.61 -11.08 -16.29
C PRO A 389 18.08 -11.07 -16.34
N SER A 390 17.42 -11.27 -15.19
CA SER A 390 15.97 -11.05 -15.06
C SER A 390 15.62 -9.58 -15.39
N PRO A 391 14.49 -9.34 -16.07
CA PRO A 391 14.06 -7.98 -16.39
C PRO A 391 13.68 -7.20 -15.13
N ARG A 392 13.72 -5.87 -15.25
CA ARG A 392 13.14 -4.94 -14.27
C ARG A 392 12.23 -3.94 -14.97
N PHE A 393 10.97 -4.30 -15.13
CA PHE A 393 9.94 -3.51 -15.81
C PHE A 393 9.59 -2.23 -15.05
N GLY A 394 9.61 -2.24 -13.72
CA GLY A 394 9.29 -1.08 -12.89
C GLY A 394 9.64 -1.27 -11.41
N PRO A 395 9.35 -0.29 -10.54
CA PRO A 395 9.42 -0.46 -9.10
C PRO A 395 8.33 -1.41 -8.58
N ASP A 396 8.46 -1.81 -7.31
CA ASP A 396 7.49 -2.60 -6.54
C ASP A 396 6.17 -1.85 -6.25
N THR A 397 6.10 -0.55 -6.55
CA THR A 397 4.94 0.33 -6.37
C THR A 397 4.16 0.61 -7.65
N ALA A 398 4.61 0.05 -8.79
CA ALA A 398 4.02 0.31 -10.11
C ALA A 398 2.67 -0.41 -10.31
N VAL A 399 2.03 -0.15 -11.45
CA VAL A 399 0.73 -0.72 -11.80
C VAL A 399 0.84 -2.06 -12.53
N ARG A 400 1.47 -2.08 -13.72
CA ARG A 400 1.54 -3.27 -14.60
C ARG A 400 2.91 -3.97 -14.54
N GLY A 401 3.95 -3.25 -14.96
CA GLY A 401 5.32 -3.74 -14.91
C GLY A 401 5.91 -3.55 -13.51
N VAL A 402 5.92 -4.59 -12.70
CA VAL A 402 6.34 -4.56 -11.29
C VAL A 402 7.54 -5.48 -11.12
N VAL A 403 8.73 -4.91 -10.96
CA VAL A 403 10.00 -5.67 -10.91
C VAL A 403 10.09 -6.60 -12.13
N ASP A 404 9.99 -7.91 -11.98
CA ASP A 404 10.07 -8.93 -13.03
C ASP A 404 8.70 -9.49 -13.46
N LEU A 405 7.61 -8.89 -12.97
CA LEU A 405 6.22 -9.23 -13.28
C LEU A 405 5.60 -8.29 -14.30
N GLN A 406 4.75 -8.86 -15.15
CA GLN A 406 3.71 -8.15 -15.90
C GLN A 406 2.35 -8.55 -15.32
N TYR A 407 1.69 -7.60 -14.66
CA TYR A 407 0.29 -7.73 -14.29
C TYR A 407 -0.62 -7.26 -15.43
N THR A 408 -1.67 -8.03 -15.71
CA THR A 408 -2.63 -7.73 -16.78
C THR A 408 -4.06 -8.04 -16.34
N PRO A 409 -5.06 -7.18 -16.64
CA PRO A 409 -6.45 -7.40 -16.28
C PRO A 409 -7.17 -8.35 -17.26
N ASP A 410 -6.59 -8.63 -18.42
CA ASP A 410 -7.24 -9.33 -19.53
C ASP A 410 -6.34 -10.38 -20.21
N GLY A 411 -5.19 -10.67 -19.62
CA GLY A 411 -4.27 -11.71 -20.07
C GLY A 411 -3.39 -11.27 -21.23
N ARG A 412 -3.58 -10.04 -21.73
CA ARG A 412 -2.81 -9.48 -22.85
C ARG A 412 -1.68 -8.60 -22.33
N PHE A 413 -0.50 -8.78 -22.88
CA PHE A 413 0.64 -7.92 -22.56
C PHE A 413 1.65 -7.87 -23.72
N GLN A 414 2.43 -6.79 -23.75
CA GLN A 414 3.63 -6.70 -24.55
C GLN A 414 4.73 -6.06 -23.70
N ALA A 415 5.90 -6.68 -23.67
CA ALA A 415 7.02 -6.18 -22.87
C ALA A 415 8.34 -6.25 -23.64
N LYS A 416 9.21 -5.27 -23.36
CA LYS A 416 10.59 -5.25 -23.88
C LYS A 416 11.50 -6.07 -22.96
N LEU A 417 12.29 -6.96 -23.56
CA LEU A 417 13.30 -7.77 -22.89
C LEU A 417 14.67 -7.57 -23.54
N LEU A 418 15.73 -7.96 -22.83
CA LEU A 418 17.03 -8.12 -23.47
C LEU A 418 17.00 -9.38 -24.34
N PRO A 419 17.77 -9.45 -25.44
CA PRO A 419 17.99 -10.72 -26.13
C PRO A 419 18.62 -11.74 -25.19
N GLY A 420 18.10 -12.96 -25.16
CA GLY A 420 18.53 -13.98 -24.20
C GLY A 420 17.50 -15.06 -23.96
N ARG A 421 17.73 -15.81 -22.89
CA ARG A 421 16.90 -16.96 -22.50
C ARG A 421 16.18 -16.68 -21.19
N TYR A 422 14.90 -17.00 -21.15
CA TYR A 422 14.02 -16.70 -20.02
C TYR A 422 13.16 -17.91 -19.70
N ARG A 423 12.88 -18.09 -18.41
CA ARG A 423 11.72 -18.85 -17.93
C ARG A 423 10.59 -17.87 -17.69
N TRP A 424 9.36 -18.26 -18.03
CA TRP A 424 8.16 -17.51 -17.71
C TRP A 424 7.16 -18.36 -16.93
N ILE A 425 6.38 -17.72 -16.06
CA ILE A 425 5.29 -18.33 -15.29
C ILE A 425 4.08 -17.40 -15.34
N ALA A 426 2.93 -17.89 -15.78
CA ALA A 426 1.65 -17.20 -15.77
C ALA A 426 0.69 -17.86 -14.76
N SER A 427 -0.01 -17.05 -13.96
CA SER A 427 -0.90 -17.55 -12.90
C SER A 427 -2.05 -16.59 -12.58
N HIS A 428 -3.14 -17.15 -12.06
CA HIS A 428 -4.38 -16.45 -11.65
C HIS A 428 -4.91 -17.00 -10.32
N GLY A 429 -4.10 -16.96 -9.26
CA GLY A 429 -4.47 -17.53 -7.97
C GLY A 429 -4.54 -19.07 -7.93
N PRO A 430 -4.87 -19.65 -6.76
CA PRO A 430 -4.84 -21.09 -6.51
C PRO A 430 -6.06 -21.86 -6.97
N GLU A 431 -7.10 -21.18 -7.49
CA GLU A 431 -8.17 -21.91 -8.19
C GLU A 431 -7.73 -22.44 -9.55
N TYR A 432 -6.67 -21.84 -10.09
CA TYR A 432 -6.19 -22.07 -11.44
C TYR A 432 -4.82 -22.76 -11.41
N ASP A 433 -4.64 -23.68 -12.36
CA ASP A 433 -3.33 -24.19 -12.72
C ASP A 433 -2.46 -23.06 -13.27
N ALA A 434 -1.16 -23.10 -12.98
CA ALA A 434 -0.18 -22.19 -13.54
C ALA A 434 0.36 -22.75 -14.86
N ALA A 435 0.62 -21.87 -15.81
CA ALA A 435 1.34 -22.19 -17.04
C ALA A 435 2.78 -21.69 -16.93
N GLN A 436 3.73 -22.45 -17.46
CA GLN A 436 5.14 -22.06 -17.46
C GLN A 436 5.86 -22.59 -18.67
N GLY A 437 6.95 -21.93 -19.04
CA GLY A 437 7.79 -22.35 -20.15
C GLY A 437 9.14 -21.66 -20.15
N GLU A 438 9.97 -22.04 -21.11
CA GLU A 438 11.19 -21.32 -21.45
C GLU A 438 11.07 -20.74 -22.86
N LEU A 439 11.71 -19.61 -23.08
CA LEU A 439 11.83 -18.99 -24.39
C LEU A 439 13.24 -18.43 -24.59
N THR A 440 13.68 -18.39 -25.85
CA THR A 440 14.90 -17.71 -26.28
C THR A 440 14.50 -16.68 -27.31
N ILE A 441 14.91 -15.43 -27.15
CA ILE A 441 14.56 -14.36 -28.07
C ILE A 441 15.84 -13.68 -28.57
N ALA A 442 15.98 -13.53 -29.89
CA ALA A 442 17.06 -12.76 -30.47
C ALA A 442 16.74 -11.26 -30.52
N GLU A 443 17.75 -10.47 -30.85
CA GLU A 443 17.60 -9.02 -31.00
C GLU A 443 16.62 -8.66 -32.12
N GLY A 444 15.65 -7.78 -31.82
CA GLY A 444 14.64 -7.34 -32.77
C GLY A 444 13.55 -8.36 -33.07
N GLU A 445 13.59 -9.55 -32.47
CA GLU A 445 12.55 -10.56 -32.61
C GLU A 445 11.46 -10.40 -31.53
N THR A 446 10.29 -10.96 -31.82
CA THR A 446 9.18 -11.11 -30.86
C THR A 446 8.97 -12.60 -30.61
N ALA A 447 8.89 -12.98 -29.34
CA ALA A 447 8.41 -14.30 -28.94
C ALA A 447 6.98 -14.19 -28.39
N ASP A 448 6.15 -15.18 -28.70
CA ASP A 448 4.78 -15.24 -28.23
C ASP A 448 4.68 -16.16 -27.00
N VAL A 449 3.95 -15.70 -25.97
CA VAL A 449 3.51 -16.49 -24.82
C VAL A 449 2.02 -16.68 -24.95
N GLU A 450 1.62 -17.86 -25.42
CA GLU A 450 0.22 -18.27 -25.45
C GLU A 450 -0.01 -19.31 -24.36
N ALA A 451 -0.94 -19.04 -23.46
CA ALA A 451 -1.27 -19.92 -22.35
C ALA A 451 -2.76 -19.92 -22.05
N SER A 452 -3.25 -21.05 -21.58
CA SER A 452 -4.58 -21.19 -20.98
C SER A 452 -4.40 -21.66 -19.54
N LEU A 453 -5.05 -20.96 -18.61
CA LEU A 453 -5.05 -21.28 -17.19
C LEU A 453 -6.35 -22.02 -16.89
N ARG A 454 -6.24 -23.31 -16.59
CA ARG A 454 -7.39 -24.16 -16.26
C ARG A 454 -7.81 -23.91 -14.81
N ARG A 455 -9.09 -23.59 -14.57
CA ARG A 455 -9.68 -23.63 -13.23
C ARG A 455 -9.76 -25.10 -12.79
N SER A 456 -8.79 -25.54 -12.00
CA SER A 456 -8.62 -26.96 -11.63
C SER A 456 -9.19 -27.29 -10.25
N VAL A 457 -9.39 -26.26 -9.43
CA VAL A 457 -9.98 -26.34 -8.10
C VAL A 457 -11.39 -25.79 -8.15
N ASP A 458 -12.35 -26.65 -7.81
CA ASP A 458 -13.75 -26.28 -7.65
C ASP A 458 -13.98 -25.72 -6.24
N THR A 459 -14.33 -24.44 -6.19
CA THR A 459 -14.65 -23.66 -4.99
C THR A 459 -16.15 -23.35 -4.86
N THR A 460 -17.03 -24.00 -5.64
CA THR A 460 -18.46 -23.64 -5.67
C THR A 460 -19.09 -23.51 -4.28
N GLY A 461 -19.79 -22.39 -4.09
CA GLY A 461 -20.37 -21.94 -2.84
C GLY A 461 -19.41 -21.18 -1.92
N TRP A 462 -18.22 -20.79 -2.39
CA TRP A 462 -17.21 -20.07 -1.62
C TRP A 462 -16.56 -19.00 -2.48
N LEU A 463 -16.27 -17.84 -1.87
CA LEU A 463 -15.51 -16.78 -2.52
C LEU A 463 -14.14 -16.63 -1.87
N SER A 464 -13.13 -16.32 -2.70
CA SER A 464 -11.79 -15.98 -2.25
C SER A 464 -11.71 -14.53 -1.76
N SER A 465 -11.15 -14.31 -0.58
CA SER A 465 -11.12 -12.97 0.01
C SER A 465 -9.80 -12.61 0.68
N GLU A 466 -9.51 -11.31 0.70
CA GLU A 466 -8.43 -10.69 1.45
C GLU A 466 -8.97 -9.42 2.10
N LEU A 467 -8.87 -9.34 3.43
CA LEU A 467 -9.52 -8.31 4.23
C LEU A 467 -8.58 -7.22 4.72
N HIS A 468 -7.28 -7.30 4.40
CA HIS A 468 -6.27 -6.39 4.94
C HIS A 468 -5.12 -6.18 3.95
N SER A 469 -5.14 -5.05 3.25
CA SER A 469 -4.05 -4.62 2.38
C SER A 469 -4.01 -3.09 2.25
N HIS A 470 -2.83 -2.57 1.92
CA HIS A 470 -2.55 -1.14 1.88
C HIS A 470 -1.97 -0.68 0.55
N SER A 471 -2.14 0.61 0.31
CA SER A 471 -1.47 1.35 -0.76
C SER A 471 -1.20 2.80 -0.34
N SER A 472 -0.81 3.67 -1.27
CA SER A 472 -0.39 5.05 -0.99
C SER A 472 -1.34 5.86 -0.08
N PRO A 473 -2.68 5.76 -0.20
CA PRO A 473 -3.58 6.54 0.64
C PRO A 473 -3.44 6.28 2.15
N SER A 474 -2.91 5.11 2.56
CA SER A 474 -2.55 4.82 3.95
C SER A 474 -1.46 5.76 4.49
N GLY A 475 -0.49 6.12 3.65
CA GLY A 475 0.62 7.03 4.01
C GLY A 475 1.79 6.40 4.75
N ASP A 476 1.83 5.08 4.92
CA ASP A 476 2.96 4.33 5.49
C ASP A 476 3.78 3.57 4.41
N ASN A 477 3.25 3.55 3.17
CA ASN A 477 3.83 2.98 1.97
C ASN A 477 3.54 3.90 0.76
N THR A 478 4.08 3.54 -0.41
CA THR A 478 3.94 4.34 -1.65
C THR A 478 3.43 3.52 -2.82
N SER A 479 2.73 2.40 -2.56
CA SER A 479 2.22 1.56 -3.65
C SER A 479 1.07 2.23 -4.39
N SER A 480 1.01 2.12 -5.72
CA SER A 480 -0.15 2.56 -6.46
C SER A 480 -1.37 1.73 -6.08
N GLN A 481 -2.45 2.37 -5.60
CA GLN A 481 -3.73 1.70 -5.31
C GLN A 481 -4.30 1.00 -6.54
N ARG A 482 -4.14 1.61 -7.72
CA ARG A 482 -4.48 0.98 -9.00
C ARG A 482 -3.67 -0.30 -9.23
N GLY A 483 -2.38 -0.28 -8.89
CA GLY A 483 -1.54 -1.47 -8.96
C GLY A 483 -1.91 -2.54 -7.93
N ARG A 484 -2.34 -2.13 -6.72
CA ARG A 484 -2.89 -3.04 -5.70
C ARG A 484 -4.12 -3.76 -6.23
N VAL A 485 -5.08 -3.04 -6.78
CA VAL A 485 -6.30 -3.64 -7.37
C VAL A 485 -5.96 -4.60 -8.52
N LEU A 486 -5.00 -4.24 -9.37
CA LEU A 486 -4.56 -5.15 -10.43
C LEU A 486 -3.86 -6.41 -9.88
N ASN A 487 -3.09 -6.28 -8.79
CA ASN A 487 -2.53 -7.42 -8.08
C ASN A 487 -3.65 -8.30 -7.51
N LEU A 488 -4.65 -7.76 -6.81
CA LEU A 488 -5.78 -8.53 -6.26
C LEU A 488 -6.54 -9.30 -7.36
N LEU A 489 -6.87 -8.61 -8.46
CA LEU A 489 -7.51 -9.24 -9.63
C LEU A 489 -6.64 -10.36 -10.23
N ALA A 490 -5.34 -10.14 -10.38
CA ALA A 490 -4.44 -11.14 -10.93
C ALA A 490 -4.24 -12.36 -10.02
N GLU A 491 -4.55 -12.28 -8.73
CA GLU A 491 -4.49 -13.40 -7.78
C GLU A 491 -5.85 -14.09 -7.58
N HIS A 492 -6.86 -13.72 -8.39
CA HIS A 492 -8.23 -14.22 -8.30
C HIS A 492 -8.80 -14.07 -6.88
N LEU A 493 -8.82 -12.83 -6.39
CA LEU A 493 -9.59 -12.48 -5.20
C LEU A 493 -10.91 -11.86 -5.62
N GLU A 494 -11.98 -12.28 -4.94
CA GLU A 494 -13.37 -12.07 -5.34
C GLU A 494 -14.12 -11.16 -4.37
N PHE A 495 -13.70 -11.10 -3.10
CA PHE A 495 -14.16 -10.10 -2.13
C PHE A 495 -12.98 -9.42 -1.44
N CYS A 496 -12.84 -8.12 -1.64
CA CYS A 496 -11.75 -7.32 -1.08
C CYS A 496 -12.25 -5.93 -0.61
N PRO A 497 -12.49 -5.73 0.70
CA PRO A 497 -12.68 -4.38 1.24
C PRO A 497 -11.37 -3.57 1.14
N CYS A 498 -11.49 -2.26 0.98
CA CYS A 498 -10.32 -1.36 0.96
C CYS A 498 -10.02 -0.88 2.39
N THR A 499 -8.86 -1.25 2.96
CA THR A 499 -8.54 -1.02 4.37
C THR A 499 -7.36 -0.08 4.58
N GLU A 500 -7.38 1.08 3.93
CA GLU A 500 -6.30 2.06 4.08
C GLU A 500 -6.24 2.63 5.50
N HIS A 501 -5.04 2.95 5.99
CA HIS A 501 -4.86 3.51 7.32
C HIS A 501 -5.55 4.86 7.47
N GLN A 502 -6.35 5.03 8.53
CA GLN A 502 -6.97 6.30 8.94
C GLN A 502 -7.86 6.97 7.89
N ARG A 503 -8.21 6.28 6.80
CA ARG A 503 -8.95 6.87 5.70
C ARG A 503 -9.94 5.86 5.19
N ILE A 504 -11.21 6.24 5.17
CA ILE A 504 -12.23 5.44 4.50
C ILE A 504 -12.00 5.54 2.99
N ASP A 505 -11.77 4.41 2.33
CA ASP A 505 -11.53 4.38 0.89
C ASP A 505 -12.15 3.13 0.25
N THR A 506 -12.15 3.06 -1.09
CA THR A 506 -12.76 1.98 -1.90
C THR A 506 -11.95 1.72 -3.17
N TYR A 507 -12.13 0.55 -3.79
CA TYR A 507 -11.49 0.17 -5.04
C TYR A 507 -12.31 0.43 -6.31
N ASP A 508 -13.54 0.95 -6.18
CA ASP A 508 -14.51 1.11 -7.28
C ASP A 508 -13.92 1.80 -8.53
N GLU A 509 -13.24 2.94 -8.36
CA GLU A 509 -12.67 3.70 -9.49
C GLU A 509 -11.59 2.91 -10.23
N HIS A 510 -10.81 2.08 -9.52
CA HIS A 510 -9.73 1.29 -10.11
C HIS A 510 -10.29 0.03 -10.77
N LEU A 511 -11.34 -0.58 -10.22
CA LEU A 511 -12.05 -1.67 -10.88
C LEU A 511 -12.71 -1.21 -12.18
N ALA A 512 -13.35 -0.05 -12.17
CA ALA A 512 -13.92 0.57 -13.37
C ALA A 512 -12.83 0.87 -14.42
N HIS A 513 -11.64 1.31 -13.98
CA HIS A 513 -10.51 1.54 -14.89
C HIS A 513 -10.07 0.27 -15.64
N PHE A 514 -10.23 -0.90 -15.03
CA PHE A 514 -9.85 -2.19 -15.62
C PHE A 514 -11.01 -2.95 -16.24
N ASP A 515 -12.22 -2.38 -16.27
CA ASP A 515 -13.44 -3.08 -16.71
C ASP A 515 -13.63 -4.41 -15.95
N ALA A 516 -13.51 -4.33 -14.62
CA ALA A 516 -13.46 -5.48 -13.71
C ALA A 516 -14.39 -5.34 -12.49
N VAL A 517 -15.37 -4.43 -12.55
CA VAL A 517 -16.35 -4.23 -11.45
C VAL A 517 -17.20 -5.47 -11.16
N ASP A 518 -17.32 -6.36 -12.14
CA ASP A 518 -18.01 -7.64 -12.07
C ASP A 518 -17.12 -8.81 -11.63
N ARG A 519 -15.80 -8.61 -11.52
CA ARG A 519 -14.82 -9.67 -11.21
C ARG A 519 -14.35 -9.70 -9.77
N MET A 520 -14.61 -8.63 -9.01
CA MET A 520 -14.25 -8.53 -7.61
C MET A 520 -15.24 -7.59 -6.90
N LEU A 521 -15.95 -8.14 -5.93
CA LEU A 521 -16.77 -7.36 -5.01
C LEU A 521 -15.85 -6.56 -4.07
N THR A 522 -16.15 -5.29 -3.89
CA THR A 522 -15.44 -4.42 -2.95
C THR A 522 -16.43 -3.57 -2.17
N CYS A 523 -15.98 -2.99 -1.06
CA CYS A 523 -16.72 -2.00 -0.31
C CYS A 523 -15.77 -1.02 0.37
N ALA A 524 -16.33 0.13 0.76
CA ALA A 524 -15.58 1.12 1.49
C ALA A 524 -15.24 0.62 2.89
N GLY A 525 -13.98 0.74 3.29
CA GLY A 525 -13.49 0.31 4.59
C GLY A 525 -12.31 1.16 5.05
N MET A 526 -11.71 0.76 6.17
CA MET A 526 -10.45 1.33 6.64
C MET A 526 -9.74 0.38 7.59
N GLU A 527 -8.45 0.63 7.82
CA GLU A 527 -7.77 0.23 9.05
C GLU A 527 -7.62 1.43 9.97
N LEU A 528 -8.13 1.32 11.20
CA LEU A 528 -7.94 2.32 12.25
C LEU A 528 -6.74 1.96 13.14
N THR A 529 -5.64 2.70 12.97
CA THR A 529 -4.35 2.44 13.63
C THR A 529 -4.07 3.39 14.79
N GLY A 530 -4.35 2.94 16.00
CA GLY A 530 -4.13 3.65 17.26
C GLY A 530 -2.82 3.30 17.97
N LYS A 531 -2.79 3.52 19.29
CA LYS A 531 -1.75 3.04 20.21
C LYS A 531 -2.43 2.39 21.42
N PRO A 532 -1.80 1.44 22.14
CA PRO A 532 -0.50 0.82 21.90
C PRO A 532 -0.44 -0.05 20.64
N LEU A 533 0.77 -0.22 20.08
CA LEU A 533 1.04 -1.12 18.96
C LEU A 533 1.73 -2.38 19.48
N PRO A 534 1.51 -3.57 18.89
CA PRO A 534 0.73 -3.81 17.65
C PRO A 534 -0.78 -3.95 17.85
N LEU A 535 -1.29 -4.00 19.08
CA LEU A 535 -2.68 -4.35 19.37
C LEU A 535 -3.75 -3.42 18.77
N ASN A 536 -3.53 -2.09 18.80
CA ASN A 536 -4.59 -1.14 18.49
C ASN A 536 -4.75 -0.87 16.99
N HIS A 537 -4.86 -1.93 16.18
CA HIS A 537 -5.14 -1.92 14.75
C HIS A 537 -6.44 -2.69 14.50
N GLN A 538 -7.45 -2.02 13.91
CA GLN A 538 -8.72 -2.66 13.58
C GLN A 538 -9.18 -2.31 12.18
N ASN A 539 -9.55 -3.33 11.39
CA ASN A 539 -10.29 -3.09 10.15
C ASN A 539 -11.78 -2.98 10.43
N ALA A 540 -12.47 -2.14 9.67
CA ALA A 540 -13.93 -2.12 9.66
C ALA A 540 -14.49 -1.85 8.26
N PHE A 541 -15.52 -2.61 7.88
CA PHE A 541 -16.23 -2.47 6.61
C PHE A 541 -17.59 -3.19 6.62
N PRO A 542 -18.59 -2.73 5.84
CA PRO A 542 -18.57 -1.49 5.05
C PRO A 542 -18.72 -0.24 5.94
N LEU A 543 -18.10 0.86 5.51
CA LEU A 543 -18.20 2.20 6.12
C LEU A 543 -18.68 3.23 5.09
N ILE A 544 -19.17 4.38 5.56
CA ILE A 544 -19.60 5.47 4.70
C ILE A 544 -18.42 6.38 4.36
N LYS A 545 -17.98 6.36 3.09
CA LYS A 545 -16.96 7.28 2.56
C LYS A 545 -17.54 8.68 2.38
N HIS A 546 -17.01 9.66 3.10
CA HIS A 546 -17.28 11.07 2.89
C HIS A 546 -16.12 11.73 2.15
N GLU A 547 -16.19 11.69 0.81
CA GLU A 547 -15.11 12.15 -0.07
C GLU A 547 -14.63 13.57 0.24
N HIS A 548 -13.32 13.76 0.15
CA HIS A 548 -12.64 15.05 0.31
C HIS A 548 -12.95 15.73 1.65
N ARG A 549 -13.21 14.94 2.69
CA ARG A 549 -13.17 15.39 4.08
C ARG A 549 -11.93 14.78 4.75
N GLN A 550 -11.53 15.35 5.90
CA GLN A 550 -10.44 14.77 6.70
C GLN A 550 -10.74 13.29 6.96
N HIS A 551 -9.76 12.42 6.71
CA HIS A 551 -9.90 10.95 6.84
C HIS A 551 -11.00 10.33 5.96
N ASN A 552 -11.49 11.04 4.94
CA ASN A 552 -12.71 10.70 4.19
C ASN A 552 -13.91 10.39 5.10
N GLY A 553 -14.00 11.07 6.26
CA GLY A 553 -15.04 10.82 7.26
C GLY A 553 -14.73 9.70 8.26
N GLY A 554 -13.53 9.15 8.28
CA GLY A 554 -13.12 8.16 9.28
C GLY A 554 -13.06 8.73 10.72
N PRO A 555 -13.26 7.87 11.74
CA PRO A 555 -13.12 8.25 13.14
C PRO A 555 -11.67 8.61 13.51
N LEU A 556 -11.52 9.36 14.61
CA LEU A 556 -10.22 9.60 15.22
C LEU A 556 -9.78 8.40 16.06
N THR A 557 -8.47 8.24 16.24
CA THR A 557 -7.88 7.21 17.11
C THR A 557 -8.08 7.49 18.59
N ASN A 558 -7.82 6.48 19.41
CA ASN A 558 -7.72 6.60 20.86
C ASN A 558 -6.48 5.82 21.37
N VAL A 559 -5.92 6.25 22.50
CA VAL A 559 -4.82 5.53 23.17
C VAL A 559 -5.32 4.35 24.01
N ASP A 560 -6.62 4.33 24.29
CA ASP A 560 -7.32 3.19 24.87
C ASP A 560 -7.94 2.36 23.73
N PRO A 561 -7.43 1.14 23.47
CA PRO A 561 -7.96 0.22 22.46
C PRO A 561 -9.45 -0.07 22.61
N VAL A 562 -9.96 -0.24 23.84
CA VAL A 562 -11.38 -0.55 24.09
C VAL A 562 -12.24 0.62 23.63
N ALA A 563 -11.87 1.84 24.02
CA ALA A 563 -12.57 3.04 23.59
C ALA A 563 -12.45 3.32 22.08
N GLN A 564 -11.38 2.84 21.42
CA GLN A 564 -11.23 2.96 19.98
C GLN A 564 -12.16 1.99 19.24
N ILE A 565 -12.12 0.70 19.57
CA ILE A 565 -12.93 -0.31 18.89
C ILE A 565 -14.43 -0.12 19.16
N GLN A 566 -14.82 0.27 20.38
CA GLN A 566 -16.20 0.62 20.71
C GLN A 566 -16.71 1.79 19.86
N ARG A 567 -15.88 2.82 19.63
CA ARG A 567 -16.22 3.95 18.76
C ARG A 567 -16.37 3.50 17.31
N LEU A 568 -15.48 2.63 16.85
CA LEU A 568 -15.52 2.10 15.49
C LEU A 568 -16.77 1.25 15.26
N ALA A 569 -17.15 0.41 16.22
CA ALA A 569 -18.39 -0.36 16.19
C ALA A 569 -19.63 0.52 16.07
N ALA A 570 -19.71 1.57 16.90
CA ALA A 570 -20.81 2.53 16.87
C ALA A 570 -20.78 3.50 15.68
N TRP A 571 -19.69 3.52 14.90
CA TRP A 571 -19.52 4.43 13.76
C TRP A 571 -20.61 4.21 12.70
N ASP A 572 -20.94 5.26 11.95
CA ASP A 572 -22.03 5.25 10.97
C ASP A 572 -23.39 4.85 11.56
N ASN A 573 -23.68 5.34 12.77
CA ASN A 573 -24.95 5.15 13.48
C ASN A 573 -25.26 3.67 13.79
N ASN A 574 -24.27 2.93 14.30
CA ASN A 574 -24.36 1.49 14.57
C ASN A 574 -24.78 0.68 13.33
N SER A 575 -24.27 1.03 12.15
CA SER A 575 -24.49 0.22 10.94
C SER A 575 -23.93 -1.20 11.11
N GLU A 576 -24.55 -2.16 10.43
CA GLU A 576 -23.99 -3.51 10.25
C GLU A 576 -22.64 -3.41 9.53
N LYS A 577 -21.61 -4.04 10.10
CA LYS A 577 -20.24 -4.04 9.59
C LYS A 577 -19.43 -5.15 10.26
N LEU A 578 -18.42 -5.65 9.57
CA LEU A 578 -17.40 -6.51 10.15
C LEU A 578 -16.34 -5.65 10.83
N ILE A 579 -15.93 -6.03 12.03
CA ILE A 579 -14.83 -5.44 12.78
C ILE A 579 -13.79 -6.51 13.05
N GLN A 580 -12.63 -6.34 12.45
CA GLN A 580 -11.50 -7.26 12.57
C GLN A 580 -10.43 -6.65 13.48
N THR A 581 -9.93 -7.43 14.45
CA THR A 581 -8.69 -7.07 15.16
C THR A 581 -7.49 -7.62 14.39
N ASN A 582 -6.60 -6.72 13.97
CA ASN A 582 -5.45 -7.07 13.13
C ASN A 582 -4.26 -7.51 13.99
N HIS A 583 -3.59 -8.56 13.51
CA HIS A 583 -2.37 -9.15 14.03
C HIS A 583 -2.14 -8.94 15.55
N PRO A 584 -3.06 -9.42 16.41
CA PRO A 584 -3.11 -9.05 17.82
C PRO A 584 -1.99 -9.68 18.65
N ASN A 585 -1.70 -9.06 19.79
CA ASN A 585 -1.12 -9.76 20.93
C ASN A 585 -2.27 -10.27 21.82
N VAL A 586 -2.56 -11.58 21.74
CA VAL A 586 -3.69 -12.20 22.44
C VAL A 586 -3.57 -12.10 23.96
N ALA A 587 -2.36 -12.24 24.50
CA ALA A 587 -2.13 -12.11 25.93
C ALA A 587 -2.45 -10.69 26.43
N GLN A 588 -2.07 -9.67 25.65
CA GLN A 588 -2.41 -8.28 25.97
C GLN A 588 -3.91 -8.03 25.98
N MET A 589 -4.64 -8.66 25.06
CA MET A 589 -6.09 -8.59 25.02
C MET A 589 -6.71 -9.25 26.24
N ILE A 590 -6.35 -10.50 26.53
CA ILE A 590 -7.07 -11.30 27.53
C ILE A 590 -6.77 -10.91 28.98
N GLY A 591 -5.55 -10.45 29.30
CA GLY A 591 -5.23 -10.18 30.70
C GLY A 591 -3.78 -9.83 31.03
N ASP A 592 -3.02 -9.20 30.14
CA ASP A 592 -1.67 -8.68 30.43
C ASP A 592 -1.45 -7.35 29.71
N ARG A 593 -2.15 -6.32 30.19
CA ARG A 593 -2.27 -5.02 29.49
C ARG A 593 -0.91 -4.39 29.21
N ASP A 594 0.01 -4.45 30.16
CA ASP A 594 1.33 -3.80 30.10
C ASP A 594 2.47 -4.73 29.68
N LEU A 595 2.17 -6.00 29.41
CA LEU A 595 3.10 -7.02 28.93
C LEU A 595 4.23 -7.32 29.94
N ASP A 596 3.94 -7.21 31.24
CA ASP A 596 4.90 -7.51 32.31
C ASP A 596 4.87 -8.99 32.73
N GLY A 597 3.93 -9.77 32.20
CA GLY A 597 3.73 -11.19 32.48
C GLY A 597 2.91 -11.47 33.74
N VAL A 598 2.35 -10.44 34.38
CA VAL A 598 1.44 -10.55 35.52
C VAL A 598 0.01 -10.37 35.01
N ALA A 599 -0.87 -11.29 35.40
CA ALA A 599 -2.26 -11.21 34.98
C ALA A 599 -2.97 -9.97 35.57
N ASP A 600 -3.61 -9.20 34.70
CA ASP A 600 -4.48 -8.06 35.00
C ASP A 600 -5.76 -8.13 34.13
N GLU A 601 -6.52 -7.04 34.03
CA GLU A 601 -7.75 -7.00 33.22
C GLU A 601 -7.54 -6.97 31.70
N GLY A 602 -6.30 -6.81 31.23
CA GLY A 602 -5.97 -6.72 29.81
C GLY A 602 -6.73 -5.60 29.09
N PHE A 603 -7.06 -5.88 27.83
CA PHE A 603 -8.05 -5.15 27.03
C PHE A 603 -9.22 -6.07 26.67
N GLU A 604 -9.64 -6.93 27.60
CA GLU A 604 -10.55 -8.06 27.33
C GLU A 604 -11.88 -7.60 26.75
N ALA A 605 -12.38 -6.44 27.20
CA ALA A 605 -13.60 -5.81 26.68
C ALA A 605 -13.56 -5.52 25.16
N MET A 606 -12.40 -5.57 24.49
CA MET A 606 -12.32 -5.50 23.02
C MET A 606 -13.08 -6.64 22.35
N PHE A 607 -13.10 -7.85 22.94
CA PHE A 607 -13.83 -9.00 22.39
C PHE A 607 -15.32 -8.68 22.22
N GLY A 608 -15.87 -7.83 23.09
CA GLY A 608 -17.24 -7.35 22.99
C GLY A 608 -17.54 -6.40 21.84
N TYR A 609 -16.59 -6.08 20.96
CA TYR A 609 -16.78 -5.16 19.83
C TYR A 609 -16.09 -5.62 18.53
N MET A 610 -15.65 -6.87 18.47
CA MET A 610 -14.99 -7.44 17.29
C MET A 610 -15.69 -8.73 16.88
N ASP A 611 -15.55 -9.07 15.60
CA ASP A 611 -16.17 -10.24 14.99
C ASP A 611 -15.13 -11.28 14.60
N VAL A 612 -13.96 -10.83 14.12
CA VAL A 612 -12.89 -11.72 13.64
C VAL A 612 -11.51 -11.24 14.10
N MET A 613 -10.54 -12.15 14.13
CA MET A 613 -9.15 -11.83 14.45
C MET A 613 -8.17 -12.46 13.48
N GLU A 614 -7.08 -11.76 13.19
CA GLU A 614 -5.99 -12.37 12.44
C GLU A 614 -5.22 -13.38 13.30
N VAL A 615 -4.94 -14.55 12.73
CA VAL A 615 -4.21 -15.63 13.44
C VAL A 615 -2.87 -16.01 12.79
N HIS A 616 -2.44 -15.30 11.74
CA HIS A 616 -1.18 -15.58 11.04
C HIS A 616 0.06 -15.58 11.97
N PRO A 617 1.08 -16.45 11.76
CA PRO A 617 1.22 -17.46 10.70
C PRO A 617 0.42 -18.76 10.91
N LEU A 618 -0.04 -19.36 9.81
CA LEU A 618 -0.83 -20.60 9.87
C LEU A 618 -0.02 -21.83 10.27
N ASP A 619 1.22 -21.95 9.78
CA ASP A 619 2.06 -23.13 9.97
C ASP A 619 2.49 -23.35 11.42
N THR A 620 2.49 -22.30 12.24
CA THR A 620 2.84 -22.39 13.66
C THR A 620 1.77 -23.12 14.49
N ILE A 621 0.60 -23.43 13.93
CA ILE A 621 -0.42 -24.28 14.56
C ILE A 621 0.07 -25.70 14.83
N LEU A 622 1.04 -26.18 14.04
CA LEU A 622 1.64 -27.51 14.20
C LEU A 622 2.81 -27.52 15.20
N GLN A 623 3.15 -26.37 15.76
CA GLN A 623 4.27 -26.21 16.69
C GLN A 623 3.74 -26.12 18.12
N PRO A 624 4.24 -26.95 19.06
CA PRO A 624 3.86 -26.82 20.46
C PRO A 624 4.37 -25.51 21.05
N LEU A 625 3.68 -24.99 22.06
CA LEU A 625 4.15 -23.85 22.85
C LEU A 625 5.47 -24.22 23.55
N GLY A 626 6.34 -23.22 23.68
CA GLY A 626 7.63 -23.36 24.36
C GLY A 626 7.50 -23.35 25.89
N PRO A 627 8.58 -23.64 26.61
CA PRO A 627 8.59 -23.63 28.08
C PRO A 627 8.33 -22.23 28.65
N ALA A 628 7.63 -22.17 29.79
CA ALA A 628 7.40 -20.92 30.53
C ALA A 628 8.71 -20.20 30.86
N GLY A 629 8.74 -18.88 30.64
CA GLY A 629 9.90 -18.03 30.92
C GLY A 629 10.98 -18.02 29.83
N GLU A 630 10.83 -18.79 28.76
CA GLU A 630 11.67 -18.66 27.56
C GLU A 630 11.22 -17.48 26.68
N ALA A 631 12.15 -16.90 25.94
CA ALA A 631 11.90 -15.72 25.11
C ALA A 631 10.95 -15.98 23.94
N ASP A 632 10.90 -17.21 23.42
CA ASP A 632 10.06 -17.61 22.28
C ASP A 632 9.01 -18.65 22.70
N ASN A 633 8.44 -18.48 23.90
CA ASN A 633 7.51 -19.46 24.48
C ASN A 633 6.13 -19.55 23.77
N GLY A 634 5.79 -18.58 22.91
CA GLY A 634 4.53 -18.56 22.17
C GLY A 634 3.38 -17.79 22.84
N VAL A 635 3.54 -17.25 24.05
CA VAL A 635 2.54 -16.46 24.78
C VAL A 635 3.11 -15.07 25.13
N GLY A 636 2.25 -14.07 25.30
CA GLY A 636 2.71 -12.74 25.69
C GLY A 636 3.57 -12.10 24.61
N SER A 637 4.74 -11.64 25.02
CA SER A 637 5.75 -11.10 24.09
C SER A 637 6.61 -12.19 23.43
N GLY A 638 6.38 -13.49 23.70
CA GLY A 638 7.22 -14.56 23.19
C GLY A 638 6.81 -15.07 21.82
N GLY A 639 7.50 -14.66 20.75
CA GLY A 639 7.19 -15.09 19.38
C GLY A 639 7.30 -13.95 18.36
N LEU A 640 6.63 -14.12 17.20
CA LEU A 640 6.83 -13.23 16.05
C LEU A 640 6.34 -11.80 16.32
N GLY A 641 7.28 -10.85 16.34
CA GLY A 641 6.96 -9.43 16.52
C GLY A 641 6.38 -9.11 17.90
N ASN A 642 6.73 -9.90 18.93
CA ASN A 642 6.22 -9.79 20.30
C ASN A 642 4.70 -10.00 20.41
N ARG A 643 4.16 -10.97 19.66
CA ARG A 643 2.70 -11.26 19.60
C ARG A 643 2.30 -12.65 20.07
N GLY A 644 3.25 -13.48 20.52
CA GLY A 644 2.98 -14.89 20.75
C GLY A 644 2.98 -15.73 19.46
N ASN A 645 2.49 -16.96 19.59
CA ASN A 645 2.03 -17.82 18.51
C ASN A 645 0.52 -17.60 18.37
N THR A 646 0.12 -16.60 17.58
CA THR A 646 -1.26 -16.09 17.55
C THR A 646 -2.30 -17.17 17.24
N ILE A 647 -2.03 -18.11 16.32
CA ILE A 647 -2.97 -19.20 16.00
C ILE A 647 -3.12 -20.22 17.14
N VAL A 648 -2.05 -20.54 17.87
CA VAL A 648 -2.16 -21.44 19.04
C VAL A 648 -2.86 -20.72 20.18
N ASN A 649 -2.59 -19.43 20.37
CA ASN A 649 -3.28 -18.62 21.36
C ASN A 649 -4.77 -18.47 21.04
N TRP A 650 -5.14 -18.43 19.76
CA TRP A 650 -6.54 -18.51 19.32
C TRP A 650 -7.20 -19.85 19.70
N LEU A 651 -6.51 -20.99 19.54
CA LEU A 651 -7.03 -22.28 20.04
C LEU A 651 -7.23 -22.29 21.56
N GLN A 652 -6.36 -21.61 22.32
CA GLN A 652 -6.55 -21.42 23.76
C GLN A 652 -7.78 -20.56 24.06
N LEU A 653 -8.04 -19.49 23.29
CA LEU A 653 -9.27 -18.70 23.42
C LEU A 653 -10.52 -19.57 23.24
N LEU A 654 -10.54 -20.44 22.22
CA LEU A 654 -11.64 -21.39 22.00
C LEU A 654 -11.83 -22.33 23.21
N ASN A 655 -10.73 -22.87 23.75
CA ASN A 655 -10.75 -23.72 24.95
C ASN A 655 -11.21 -22.98 26.21
N LEU A 656 -11.15 -21.64 26.22
CA LEU A 656 -11.63 -20.78 27.31
C LEU A 656 -13.07 -20.30 27.11
N GLY A 657 -13.70 -20.64 25.99
CA GLY A 657 -15.10 -20.31 25.69
C GLY A 657 -15.29 -19.04 24.86
N TYR A 658 -14.22 -18.41 24.34
CA TYR A 658 -14.35 -17.34 23.36
C TYR A 658 -14.72 -17.93 21.99
N ARG A 659 -15.76 -17.41 21.35
CA ARG A 659 -16.15 -17.77 19.98
C ARG A 659 -15.72 -16.66 19.00
N VAL A 660 -14.43 -16.65 18.65
CA VAL A 660 -13.88 -15.66 17.72
C VAL A 660 -13.41 -16.36 16.45
N THR A 661 -13.90 -15.90 15.29
CA THR A 661 -13.48 -16.41 13.99
C THR A 661 -12.04 -16.02 13.69
N GLY A 662 -11.22 -16.99 13.31
CA GLY A 662 -9.87 -16.77 12.80
C GLY A 662 -9.90 -16.41 11.31
N VAL A 663 -9.10 -15.41 10.93
CA VAL A 663 -8.82 -15.01 9.54
C VAL A 663 -7.32 -14.84 9.30
N VAL A 664 -6.90 -14.78 8.03
CA VAL A 664 -5.53 -14.47 7.62
C VAL A 664 -5.49 -13.49 6.47
N ASN A 665 -4.54 -12.55 6.51
CA ASN A 665 -4.36 -11.56 5.47
C ASN A 665 -2.88 -11.23 5.29
N THR A 666 -2.52 -10.63 4.16
CA THR A 666 -1.11 -10.32 3.85
C THR A 666 -0.58 -9.06 4.53
N ASP A 667 -1.45 -8.11 4.92
CA ASP A 667 -1.03 -6.75 5.34
C ASP A 667 -0.04 -6.17 4.31
N ALA A 668 -0.39 -6.29 3.03
CA ALA A 668 0.56 -5.98 1.97
C ALA A 668 0.69 -4.48 1.73
N HIS A 669 1.94 -4.00 1.66
CA HIS A 669 2.27 -2.59 1.37
C HIS A 669 2.82 -2.32 -0.02
N TYR A 670 3.15 -3.36 -0.81
CA TYR A 670 3.72 -3.23 -2.16
C TYR A 670 3.07 -4.23 -3.13
N ASN A 671 3.28 -4.05 -4.44
CA ASN A 671 2.60 -4.82 -5.50
C ASN A 671 3.46 -5.97 -6.07
N HIS A 672 4.69 -6.21 -5.59
CA HIS A 672 5.52 -7.33 -6.06
C HIS A 672 5.17 -8.58 -5.27
N HIS A 673 4.33 -9.46 -5.82
CA HIS A 673 3.76 -10.62 -5.12
C HIS A 673 3.10 -10.26 -3.77
N GLY A 674 2.62 -9.01 -3.62
CA GLY A 674 2.27 -8.48 -2.31
C GLY A 674 1.03 -9.12 -1.71
N SER A 675 -0.06 -9.13 -2.47
CA SER A 675 -1.37 -9.66 -2.05
C SER A 675 -1.65 -11.07 -2.60
N GLY A 676 -2.67 -11.73 -2.04
CA GLY A 676 -3.26 -12.97 -2.55
C GLY A 676 -2.54 -14.27 -2.20
N TRP A 677 -1.32 -14.23 -1.64
CA TRP A 677 -0.64 -15.42 -1.14
C TRP A 677 -1.16 -15.88 0.22
N LEU A 678 -1.85 -15.02 0.98
CA LEU A 678 -2.75 -15.38 2.08
C LEU A 678 -4.18 -15.01 1.66
N ARG A 679 -5.16 -15.83 2.05
CA ARG A 679 -6.57 -15.62 1.70
C ARG A 679 -7.51 -16.36 2.65
N ASN A 680 -8.75 -15.90 2.69
CA ASN A 680 -9.85 -16.55 3.38
C ASN A 680 -10.87 -17.02 2.34
N TRP A 681 -11.26 -18.28 2.40
CA TRP A 681 -12.41 -18.81 1.67
C TRP A 681 -13.63 -18.59 2.55
N VAL A 682 -14.52 -17.70 2.14
CA VAL A 682 -15.77 -17.39 2.86
C VAL A 682 -16.95 -18.02 2.14
N LYS A 683 -17.87 -18.61 2.88
CA LYS A 683 -19.08 -19.19 2.30
C LYS A 683 -19.88 -18.09 1.59
N SER A 684 -20.49 -18.45 0.46
CA SER A 684 -21.39 -17.56 -0.27
C SER A 684 -22.55 -18.32 -0.88
N SER A 685 -23.67 -17.63 -1.11
CA SER A 685 -24.83 -18.09 -1.86
C SER A 685 -24.60 -18.10 -3.38
N THR A 686 -23.51 -17.48 -3.87
CA THR A 686 -23.14 -17.39 -5.28
C THR A 686 -21.63 -17.48 -5.48
N ASP A 687 -21.22 -17.92 -6.67
CA ASP A 687 -19.82 -17.92 -7.14
C ASP A 687 -19.51 -16.71 -8.05
N ASP A 688 -20.48 -15.83 -8.25
CA ASP A 688 -20.34 -14.63 -9.07
C ASP A 688 -20.19 -13.40 -8.16
N PRO A 689 -19.00 -12.77 -8.11
CA PRO A 689 -18.76 -11.58 -7.30
C PRO A 689 -19.73 -10.42 -7.60
N ALA A 690 -20.22 -10.31 -8.84
CA ALA A 690 -21.18 -9.28 -9.23
C ALA A 690 -22.58 -9.50 -8.63
N GLN A 691 -22.89 -10.72 -8.19
CA GLN A 691 -24.17 -11.09 -7.56
C GLN A 691 -24.06 -11.22 -6.05
N ALA A 692 -22.84 -11.25 -5.50
CA ALA A 692 -22.59 -11.41 -4.08
C ALA A 692 -22.98 -10.16 -3.28
N SER A 693 -23.41 -10.36 -2.04
CA SER A 693 -23.80 -9.29 -1.12
C SER A 693 -22.70 -9.06 -0.08
N VAL A 694 -22.24 -7.81 0.08
CA VAL A 694 -21.26 -7.45 1.12
C VAL A 694 -21.76 -7.85 2.50
N ILE A 695 -23.03 -7.57 2.81
CA ILE A 695 -23.61 -7.85 4.13
C ILE A 695 -23.82 -9.35 4.37
N GLU A 696 -24.09 -10.13 3.32
CA GLU A 696 -24.08 -11.59 3.44
C GLU A 696 -22.69 -12.07 3.86
N LEU A 697 -21.64 -11.64 3.15
CA LEU A 697 -20.27 -12.06 3.47
C LEU A 697 -19.83 -11.60 4.87
N VAL A 698 -20.22 -10.40 5.31
CA VAL A 698 -20.00 -9.94 6.70
C VAL A 698 -20.58 -10.95 7.69
N HIS A 699 -21.84 -11.36 7.52
CA HIS A 699 -22.45 -12.36 8.40
C HIS A 699 -21.77 -13.74 8.30
N GLU A 700 -21.32 -14.17 7.12
CA GLU A 700 -20.61 -15.45 6.96
C GLU A 700 -19.23 -15.43 7.67
N PHE A 701 -18.56 -14.27 7.76
CA PHE A 701 -17.38 -14.07 8.60
C PHE A 701 -17.72 -14.10 10.09
N GLU A 702 -18.77 -13.40 10.51
CA GLU A 702 -19.25 -13.41 11.91
C GLU A 702 -19.62 -14.83 12.36
N HIS A 703 -20.25 -15.62 11.49
CA HIS A 703 -20.64 -17.01 11.77
C HIS A 703 -19.47 -17.99 11.68
N GLY A 704 -18.27 -17.55 11.28
CA GLY A 704 -17.09 -18.41 11.21
C GLY A 704 -17.09 -19.39 10.04
N HIS A 705 -17.94 -19.17 9.03
CA HIS A 705 -18.03 -19.96 7.79
C HIS A 705 -16.86 -19.64 6.85
N VAL A 706 -15.65 -19.86 7.36
CA VAL A 706 -14.39 -19.38 6.81
C VAL A 706 -13.30 -20.45 6.93
N VAL A 707 -12.54 -20.62 5.84
CA VAL A 707 -11.31 -21.43 5.82
C VAL A 707 -10.12 -20.54 5.47
N MET A 708 -9.12 -20.54 6.33
CA MET A 708 -7.89 -19.76 6.16
C MET A 708 -6.91 -20.54 5.29
N SER A 709 -6.25 -19.89 4.34
CA SER A 709 -5.36 -20.59 3.40
C SER A 709 -4.27 -19.69 2.83
N ASN A 710 -3.16 -20.29 2.39
CA ASN A 710 -2.17 -19.66 1.53
C ASN A 710 -2.06 -20.29 0.13
N GLY A 711 -3.01 -21.16 -0.21
CA GLY A 711 -3.05 -21.87 -1.49
C GLY A 711 -4.13 -22.96 -1.54
N PRO A 712 -4.06 -24.00 -0.70
CA PRO A 712 -4.99 -25.14 -0.78
C PRO A 712 -6.44 -24.72 -0.51
N PHE A 713 -7.39 -25.36 -1.19
CA PHE A 713 -8.80 -25.23 -0.86
C PHE A 713 -9.23 -26.43 -0.01
N LEU A 714 -9.71 -26.15 1.20
CA LEU A 714 -10.14 -27.15 2.18
C LEU A 714 -11.65 -26.99 2.43
N GLN A 715 -12.39 -28.08 2.31
CA GLN A 715 -13.80 -28.18 2.69
C GLN A 715 -13.94 -29.19 3.82
N VAL A 716 -14.64 -28.78 4.88
CA VAL A 716 -14.95 -29.60 6.06
C VAL A 716 -16.46 -29.61 6.24
N VAL A 717 -17.05 -30.80 6.31
CA VAL A 717 -18.47 -30.98 6.59
C VAL A 717 -18.61 -32.06 7.65
N ALA A 718 -19.24 -31.74 8.78
CA ALA A 718 -19.46 -32.66 9.88
C ALA A 718 -20.94 -33.03 9.99
N GLU A 719 -21.22 -34.30 10.25
CA GLU A 719 -22.57 -34.87 10.36
C GLU A 719 -22.64 -35.78 11.58
N SER A 720 -23.84 -35.93 12.14
CA SER A 720 -24.14 -36.88 13.21
C SER A 720 -25.53 -37.47 12.97
N ASP A 721 -25.87 -38.51 13.74
CA ASP A 721 -27.23 -39.07 13.71
C ASP A 721 -28.21 -38.27 14.60
N ALA A 722 -27.70 -37.31 15.39
CA ALA A 722 -28.48 -36.49 16.31
C ALA A 722 -28.97 -35.16 15.67
N GLN A 723 -28.55 -34.86 14.45
CA GLN A 723 -28.91 -33.63 13.73
C GLN A 723 -29.10 -33.89 12.22
N ASP A 724 -30.23 -33.44 11.66
CA ASP A 724 -30.54 -33.65 10.23
C ASP A 724 -29.71 -32.77 9.28
N ARG A 725 -29.20 -31.63 9.76
CA ARG A 725 -28.39 -30.70 8.96
C ARG A 725 -26.89 -30.96 9.19
N PRO A 726 -26.06 -31.03 8.15
CA PRO A 726 -24.62 -31.00 8.34
C PRO A 726 -24.18 -29.65 8.94
N ALA A 727 -23.03 -29.67 9.60
CA ALA A 727 -22.34 -28.50 10.12
C ALA A 727 -21.07 -28.24 9.29
N ILE A 728 -20.76 -26.97 9.06
CA ILE A 728 -19.50 -26.50 8.44
C ILE A 728 -18.68 -25.72 9.48
N PRO A 729 -17.43 -25.31 9.20
CA PRO A 729 -16.68 -24.42 10.10
C PRO A 729 -17.55 -23.25 10.56
N GLY A 730 -17.58 -22.97 11.87
CA GLY A 730 -18.42 -21.98 12.50
C GLY A 730 -19.72 -22.51 13.12
N ASP A 731 -20.28 -23.60 12.58
CA ASP A 731 -21.54 -24.19 13.09
C ASP A 731 -21.35 -25.02 14.37
N ASP A 732 -22.45 -25.13 15.12
CA ASP A 732 -22.68 -26.18 16.12
C ASP A 732 -23.25 -27.47 15.47
N LEU A 733 -22.74 -28.61 15.92
CA LEU A 733 -23.21 -29.96 15.59
C LEU A 733 -23.57 -30.71 16.87
N LYS A 734 -24.83 -31.13 17.00
CA LYS A 734 -25.25 -32.03 18.07
C LYS A 734 -24.82 -33.46 17.77
N ALA A 735 -24.20 -34.17 18.70
CA ALA A 735 -23.71 -35.53 18.56
C ALA A 735 -23.93 -36.31 19.88
N ALA A 736 -25.19 -36.47 20.27
CA ALA A 736 -25.61 -36.98 21.59
C ALA A 736 -25.14 -38.42 21.95
N ASP A 737 -24.58 -39.17 21.01
CA ASP A 737 -23.97 -40.49 21.23
C ASP A 737 -22.43 -40.46 21.20
N GLY A 738 -21.85 -39.25 21.19
CA GLY A 738 -20.41 -39.01 21.08
C GLY A 738 -19.85 -39.25 19.69
N LYS A 739 -20.69 -39.39 18.65
CA LYS A 739 -20.23 -39.78 17.30
C LYS A 739 -20.47 -38.71 16.26
N ALA A 740 -19.42 -38.44 15.48
CA ALA A 740 -19.49 -37.57 14.33
C ALA A 740 -18.80 -38.21 13.12
N ARG A 741 -19.27 -37.87 11.92
CA ARG A 741 -18.64 -38.21 10.64
C ARG A 741 -18.21 -36.92 9.98
N VAL A 742 -16.93 -36.81 9.65
CA VAL A 742 -16.35 -35.59 9.07
C VAL A 742 -15.87 -35.89 7.67
N ARG A 743 -16.54 -35.31 6.67
CA ARG A 743 -16.08 -35.31 5.29
C ARG A 743 -15.08 -34.18 5.09
N ILE A 744 -13.87 -34.55 4.70
CA ILE A 744 -12.77 -33.63 4.42
C ILE A 744 -12.41 -33.75 2.95
N THR A 745 -12.47 -32.63 2.23
CA THR A 745 -12.01 -32.55 0.85
C THR A 745 -10.94 -31.48 0.72
N VAL A 746 -9.79 -31.83 0.14
CA VAL A 746 -8.69 -30.91 -0.13
C VAL A 746 -8.43 -30.89 -1.62
N ARG A 747 -8.38 -29.67 -2.17
CA ARG A 747 -8.06 -29.43 -3.58
C ARG A 747 -6.84 -28.52 -3.71
N ARG A 748 -6.09 -28.72 -4.79
CA ARG A 748 -4.89 -27.94 -5.12
C ARG A 748 -4.72 -27.75 -6.62
N PRO A 749 -4.07 -26.66 -7.05
CA PRO A 749 -3.61 -26.49 -8.41
C PRO A 749 -2.34 -27.33 -8.69
N ASN A 750 -1.88 -27.32 -9.94
CA ASN A 750 -0.72 -28.06 -10.41
C ASN A 750 0.66 -27.58 -9.86
N TRP A 751 0.70 -26.46 -9.15
CA TRP A 751 1.95 -25.79 -8.77
C TRP A 751 2.28 -25.83 -7.27
N LEU A 752 1.41 -26.41 -6.43
CA LEU A 752 1.69 -26.67 -5.01
C LEU A 752 1.44 -28.14 -4.67
N GLU A 753 1.98 -28.63 -3.55
CA GLU A 753 1.82 -30.02 -3.09
C GLU A 753 1.20 -30.06 -1.70
N ILE A 754 0.29 -31.02 -1.48
CA ILE A 754 -0.30 -31.33 -0.18
C ILE A 754 -0.07 -32.80 0.10
N ASN A 755 0.45 -33.10 1.28
CA ASN A 755 0.88 -34.43 1.66
C ASN A 755 0.51 -34.79 3.11
N ARG A 756 -0.20 -33.92 3.83
CA ARG A 756 -0.63 -34.15 5.20
C ARG A 756 -2.00 -33.53 5.47
N VAL A 757 -2.87 -34.28 6.16
CA VAL A 757 -4.13 -33.83 6.73
C VAL A 757 -4.14 -34.18 8.22
N GLN A 758 -4.34 -33.19 9.08
CA GLN A 758 -4.31 -33.35 10.55
C GLN A 758 -5.60 -32.78 11.14
N LEU A 759 -6.24 -33.54 12.03
CA LEU A 759 -7.34 -33.03 12.86
C LEU A 759 -6.79 -32.60 14.22
N LEU A 760 -7.26 -31.44 14.70
CA LEU A 760 -7.12 -31.02 16.09
C LEU A 760 -8.46 -31.19 16.79
N LEU A 761 -8.45 -31.86 17.94
CA LEU A 761 -9.60 -31.94 18.84
C LEU A 761 -9.29 -31.09 20.07
N ASN A 762 -10.11 -30.07 20.33
CA ASN A 762 -9.87 -29.09 21.40
C ASN A 762 -8.45 -28.48 21.37
N GLY A 763 -7.98 -28.17 20.16
CA GLY A 763 -6.66 -27.58 19.91
C GLY A 763 -5.47 -28.55 20.01
N ARG A 764 -5.68 -29.85 20.29
CA ARG A 764 -4.61 -30.86 20.32
C ARG A 764 -4.56 -31.72 19.07
N ALA A 765 -3.37 -31.86 18.49
CA ALA A 765 -3.13 -32.80 17.41
C ALA A 765 -3.29 -34.24 17.92
N VAL A 766 -4.20 -34.98 17.31
CA VAL A 766 -4.46 -36.38 17.68
C VAL A 766 -3.71 -37.30 16.73
N GLU A 767 -2.89 -38.20 17.29
CA GLU A 767 -2.03 -39.11 16.52
C GLU A 767 -2.83 -40.00 15.56
N GLN A 768 -3.99 -40.50 15.99
CA GLN A 768 -4.84 -41.37 15.18
C GLN A 768 -5.49 -40.66 13.98
N HIS A 769 -5.53 -39.32 14.00
CA HIS A 769 -6.11 -38.49 12.93
C HIS A 769 -5.04 -37.61 12.27
N ASN A 770 -3.83 -38.15 12.15
CA ASN A 770 -2.74 -37.61 11.37
C ASN A 770 -2.53 -38.47 10.11
N TYR A 771 -3.02 -38.00 8.97
CA TYR A 771 -2.92 -38.71 7.70
C TYR A 771 -1.83 -38.11 6.85
N THR A 772 -0.84 -38.90 6.42
CA THR A 772 0.24 -38.43 5.54
C THR A 772 0.26 -39.23 4.25
N ALA A 773 0.72 -38.63 3.15
CA ALA A 773 0.90 -39.36 1.89
C ALA A 773 1.93 -40.50 2.01
N ARG A 774 2.85 -40.41 2.99
CA ARG A 774 3.82 -41.46 3.28
C ARG A 774 3.18 -42.67 3.95
N ASP A 775 2.37 -42.45 4.97
CA ASP A 775 1.85 -43.51 5.83
C ASP A 775 0.44 -43.96 5.40
N ASN A 776 -0.26 -43.13 4.61
CA ASN A 776 -1.64 -43.30 4.15
C ASN A 776 -1.79 -43.00 2.65
N GLY A 777 -0.81 -43.37 1.81
CA GLY A 777 -0.75 -42.97 0.40
C GLY A 777 -2.01 -43.27 -0.45
N GLU A 778 -2.78 -44.30 -0.11
CA GLU A 778 -4.05 -44.62 -0.81
C GLU A 778 -5.14 -43.53 -0.61
N MET A 779 -5.03 -42.71 0.44
CA MET A 779 -5.93 -41.60 0.71
C MET A 779 -5.59 -40.32 -0.09
N PHE A 780 -4.39 -40.28 -0.70
CA PHE A 780 -3.86 -39.10 -1.40
C PHE A 780 -3.78 -39.34 -2.92
N ALA A 781 -4.64 -38.67 -3.68
CA ALA A 781 -4.68 -38.76 -5.13
C ALA A 781 -3.71 -37.78 -5.81
N ALA A 782 -3.30 -38.11 -7.04
CA ALA A 782 -2.39 -37.26 -7.83
C ALA A 782 -3.08 -36.06 -8.49
N GLY A 783 -4.42 -36.06 -8.58
CA GLY A 783 -5.21 -35.03 -9.26
C GLY A 783 -5.44 -33.77 -8.42
N PRO A 784 -6.26 -32.82 -8.93
CA PRO A 784 -6.57 -31.58 -8.23
C PRO A 784 -7.26 -31.81 -6.88
N GLU A 785 -8.19 -32.77 -6.81
CA GLU A 785 -8.72 -33.29 -5.55
C GLU A 785 -7.73 -34.30 -4.98
N VAL A 786 -6.87 -33.82 -4.07
CA VAL A 786 -5.75 -34.60 -3.51
C VAL A 786 -6.18 -35.46 -2.34
N PHE A 787 -7.22 -35.07 -1.60
CA PHE A 787 -7.74 -35.84 -0.46
C PHE A 787 -9.26 -35.68 -0.42
N SER A 788 -10.01 -36.79 -0.37
CA SER A 788 -11.46 -36.79 -0.18
C SER A 788 -11.86 -38.00 0.63
N GLN A 789 -12.06 -37.81 1.94
CA GLN A 789 -12.27 -38.91 2.88
C GLN A 789 -13.36 -38.53 3.89
N THR A 790 -14.08 -39.54 4.38
CA THR A 790 -14.97 -39.42 5.53
C THR A 790 -14.29 -40.08 6.73
N ILE A 791 -14.05 -39.30 7.77
CA ILE A 791 -13.41 -39.74 9.00
C ILE A 791 -14.47 -39.89 10.09
N GLU A 792 -14.52 -41.04 10.74
CA GLU A 792 -15.36 -41.27 11.91
C GLU A 792 -14.61 -40.78 13.16
N LEU A 793 -15.33 -40.05 14.03
CA LEU A 793 -14.84 -39.56 15.31
C LEU A 793 -15.68 -40.16 16.43
N ASP A 794 -15.01 -40.71 17.44
CA ASP A 794 -15.57 -41.04 18.74
C ASP A 794 -15.06 -40.00 19.74
N LEU A 795 -15.99 -39.29 20.37
CA LEU A 795 -15.76 -38.13 21.23
C LEU A 795 -16.33 -38.42 22.63
N ASP A 796 -15.50 -38.22 23.65
CA ASP A 796 -15.86 -38.45 25.05
C ASP A 796 -16.38 -37.18 25.76
N ALA A 797 -16.28 -36.04 25.09
CA ALA A 797 -16.68 -34.72 25.58
C ALA A 797 -16.83 -33.75 24.41
N ASP A 798 -17.45 -32.61 24.71
CA ASP A 798 -17.58 -31.49 23.79
C ASP A 798 -16.24 -31.12 23.16
N THR A 799 -16.28 -30.97 21.85
CA THR A 799 -15.07 -30.83 21.04
C THR A 799 -15.23 -29.76 19.98
N HIS A 800 -14.35 -28.76 19.98
CA HIS A 800 -14.11 -27.98 18.77
C HIS A 800 -13.13 -28.72 17.86
N LEU A 801 -13.55 -28.92 16.62
CA LEU A 801 -12.81 -29.64 15.58
C LEU A 801 -12.20 -28.64 14.60
N VAL A 802 -10.87 -28.64 14.50
CA VAL A 802 -10.13 -27.88 13.48
C VAL A 802 -9.41 -28.86 12.55
N VAL A 803 -9.50 -28.64 11.24
CA VAL A 803 -8.81 -29.45 10.22
C VAL A 803 -7.70 -28.64 9.57
N ILE A 804 -6.53 -29.25 9.45
CA ILE A 804 -5.36 -28.69 8.77
C ILE A 804 -5.04 -29.57 7.57
N ALA A 805 -4.83 -28.94 6.41
CA ALA A 805 -4.27 -29.59 5.23
C ALA A 805 -3.00 -28.86 4.81
N CYS A 806 -1.86 -29.55 4.75
CA CYS A 806 -0.58 -28.92 4.44
C CYS A 806 0.34 -29.77 3.55
N GLY A 807 1.30 -29.08 2.93
CA GLY A 807 2.44 -29.67 2.26
C GLY A 807 3.62 -29.68 3.22
N GLU A 808 3.64 -30.58 4.19
CA GLU A 808 4.75 -30.73 5.13
C GLU A 808 6.08 -30.90 4.36
N ASP A 809 7.09 -30.11 4.73
CA ASP A 809 8.37 -30.00 4.03
C ASP A 809 8.24 -29.65 2.53
N ARG A 810 7.22 -28.88 2.17
CA ARG A 810 7.02 -28.30 0.82
C ARG A 810 6.94 -26.79 0.90
N GLN A 811 6.94 -26.18 -0.29
CA GLN A 811 6.95 -24.73 -0.49
C GLN A 811 5.87 -24.37 -1.52
N LEU A 812 5.28 -23.18 -1.39
CA LEU A 812 4.37 -22.64 -2.41
C LEU A 812 5.06 -22.48 -3.78
N GLY A 813 6.36 -22.23 -3.76
CA GLY A 813 7.20 -22.18 -4.95
C GLY A 813 7.07 -20.89 -5.76
N ALA A 814 7.50 -20.95 -7.02
CA ALA A 814 7.82 -19.76 -7.81
C ALA A 814 6.61 -18.87 -8.17
N VAL A 815 5.37 -19.36 -8.07
CA VAL A 815 4.15 -18.57 -8.35
C VAL A 815 4.03 -17.33 -7.44
N TYR A 816 4.55 -17.40 -6.22
CA TYR A 816 4.58 -16.26 -5.28
C TYR A 816 5.99 -15.67 -5.11
N GLY A 817 6.88 -15.87 -6.07
CA GLY A 817 8.25 -15.32 -6.00
C GLY A 817 9.12 -16.02 -4.95
N GLU A 818 10.29 -15.46 -4.66
CA GLU A 818 11.29 -16.11 -3.80
C GLU A 818 10.92 -16.11 -2.31
N LYS A 819 10.43 -14.98 -1.80
CA LYS A 819 10.20 -14.79 -0.36
C LYS A 819 8.92 -15.48 0.09
N GLU A 820 7.79 -15.16 -0.54
CA GLU A 820 6.48 -15.71 -0.24
C GLU A 820 6.33 -17.12 -0.82
N GLY A 821 7.09 -17.47 -1.85
CA GLY A 821 7.17 -18.85 -2.33
C GLY A 821 7.84 -19.82 -1.36
N ALA A 822 8.61 -19.33 -0.37
CA ALA A 822 9.36 -20.19 0.56
C ALA A 822 8.53 -20.73 1.74
N VAL A 823 7.30 -20.23 1.95
CA VAL A 823 6.42 -20.73 3.02
C VAL A 823 5.70 -22.03 2.63
N MET A 824 5.34 -22.81 3.65
CA MET A 824 4.65 -24.09 3.52
C MET A 824 3.21 -23.89 3.01
N PRO A 825 2.75 -24.62 1.97
CA PRO A 825 1.34 -24.64 1.59
C PRO A 825 0.48 -25.19 2.73
N ILE A 826 -0.54 -24.44 3.16
CA ILE A 826 -1.40 -24.80 4.29
C ILE A 826 -2.80 -24.16 4.16
N ALA A 827 -3.81 -24.93 4.54
CA ALA A 827 -5.15 -24.46 4.84
C ALA A 827 -5.59 -24.96 6.23
N VAL A 828 -6.29 -24.11 6.97
CA VAL A 828 -6.80 -24.37 8.32
C VAL A 828 -8.27 -23.95 8.38
N SER A 829 -9.16 -24.84 8.80
CA SER A 829 -10.57 -24.48 9.00
C SER A 829 -10.76 -23.68 10.28
N ASN A 830 -11.80 -22.83 10.33
CA ASN A 830 -12.41 -22.48 11.62
C ASN A 830 -13.01 -23.73 12.29
N PRO A 831 -13.30 -23.68 13.61
CA PRO A 831 -13.81 -24.83 14.35
C PRO A 831 -15.22 -25.23 13.93
N VAL A 832 -15.53 -26.53 13.89
CA VAL A 832 -16.91 -27.02 14.09
C VAL A 832 -17.07 -27.32 15.58
N PHE A 833 -18.10 -26.79 16.23
CA PHE A 833 -18.34 -27.03 17.66
C PHE A 833 -19.26 -28.23 17.82
N ILE A 834 -18.76 -29.33 18.36
CA ILE A 834 -19.49 -30.58 18.51
C ILE A 834 -19.92 -30.74 19.96
N ASP A 835 -21.23 -30.69 20.19
CA ASP A 835 -21.93 -30.90 21.47
C ASP A 835 -22.26 -32.38 21.61
N THR A 836 -21.70 -33.05 22.61
CA THR A 836 -21.74 -34.51 22.77
C THR A 836 -22.77 -35.01 23.78
N ASP A 837 -23.25 -34.16 24.68
CA ASP A 837 -24.20 -34.54 25.74
C ASP A 837 -25.55 -33.79 25.66
N GLY A 838 -25.67 -32.86 24.71
CA GLY A 838 -26.88 -32.10 24.43
C GLY A 838 -27.20 -31.07 25.51
N ASP A 839 -26.23 -30.75 26.37
CA ASP A 839 -26.39 -29.75 27.40
C ASP A 839 -26.16 -28.34 26.85
N ALA A 840 -26.20 -27.36 27.73
CA ALA A 840 -25.87 -26.00 27.38
C ALA A 840 -24.98 -25.47 28.49
N ASN A 841 -23.93 -24.77 28.09
CA ASN A 841 -23.02 -24.14 29.01
C ASN A 841 -23.74 -23.07 29.86
N GLN A 842 -23.01 -22.48 30.80
CA GLN A 842 -23.57 -21.51 31.75
C GLN A 842 -24.21 -20.27 31.11
N ASP A 843 -23.89 -19.99 29.84
CA ASP A 843 -24.41 -18.86 29.07
C ASP A 843 -25.49 -19.29 28.06
N GLY A 844 -25.84 -20.58 28.03
CA GLY A 844 -26.90 -21.15 27.19
C GLY A 844 -26.46 -21.65 25.81
N ALA A 845 -25.17 -21.62 25.50
CA ALA A 845 -24.65 -22.14 24.24
C ALA A 845 -24.43 -23.67 24.33
N PRO A 846 -24.68 -24.46 23.26
CA PRO A 846 -24.64 -25.92 23.31
C PRO A 846 -23.26 -26.54 23.58
N PHE A 847 -22.17 -25.77 23.48
CA PHE A 847 -20.81 -26.28 23.63
C PHE A 847 -20.20 -25.87 24.97
N GLU A 848 -19.66 -26.84 25.71
CA GLU A 848 -18.89 -26.62 26.92
C GLU A 848 -17.36 -26.55 26.64
N PRO A 849 -16.70 -25.41 26.91
CA PRO A 849 -15.25 -25.29 26.73
C PRO A 849 -14.47 -26.10 27.78
N ASN A 850 -13.44 -26.83 27.35
CA ASN A 850 -12.70 -27.75 28.23
C ASN A 850 -11.66 -27.09 29.16
N GLY A 851 -11.35 -25.80 28.95
CA GLY A 851 -10.37 -25.04 29.74
C GLY A 851 -8.90 -25.42 29.52
N ASP A 852 -8.56 -26.20 28.49
CA ASP A 852 -7.19 -26.65 28.26
C ASP A 852 -6.27 -25.53 27.73
N ASP A 853 -5.24 -25.21 28.50
CA ASP A 853 -4.23 -24.19 28.17
C ASP A 853 -3.20 -24.64 27.12
N LEU A 854 -3.32 -25.83 26.52
CA LEU A 854 -2.38 -26.36 25.51
C LEU A 854 -0.91 -26.43 25.96
N GLY A 855 -0.67 -26.41 27.27
CA GLY A 855 0.65 -26.57 27.90
C GLY A 855 1.24 -25.30 28.51
N LEU A 856 0.74 -24.10 28.17
CA LEU A 856 1.21 -22.84 28.73
C LEU A 856 0.06 -21.82 28.83
N PRO A 857 -0.44 -21.47 30.03
CA PRO A 857 -1.63 -20.64 30.19
C PRO A 857 -1.46 -19.22 29.64
N LEU A 858 -2.54 -18.67 29.09
CA LEU A 858 -2.68 -17.24 28.83
C LEU A 858 -2.79 -16.49 30.17
N PRO A 859 -2.23 -15.26 30.28
CA PRO A 859 -2.35 -14.45 31.49
C PRO A 859 -3.81 -13.98 31.64
N ARG A 860 -4.50 -14.45 32.68
CA ARG A 860 -5.89 -14.06 32.96
C ARG A 860 -6.18 -14.07 34.46
N LEU A 861 -7.11 -13.21 34.87
CA LEU A 861 -7.63 -13.22 36.23
C LEU A 861 -8.43 -14.49 36.51
N GLU A 862 -8.28 -15.04 37.72
CA GLU A 862 -9.03 -16.21 38.16
C GLU A 862 -10.54 -15.93 38.13
N GLY A 863 -11.32 -16.82 37.49
CA GLY A 863 -12.76 -16.68 37.36
C GLY A 863 -13.23 -15.66 36.31
N ALA A 864 -12.33 -15.07 35.52
CA ALA A 864 -12.71 -14.24 34.38
C ALA A 864 -13.55 -15.06 33.39
N LYS A 865 -14.66 -14.46 32.94
CA LYS A 865 -15.55 -15.02 31.92
C LYS A 865 -15.32 -14.32 30.58
N PRO A 866 -15.47 -15.01 29.45
CA PRO A 866 -15.40 -14.39 28.13
C PRO A 866 -16.42 -13.27 27.98
N SER A 867 -15.98 -12.12 27.50
CA SER A 867 -16.85 -11.14 26.84
C SER A 867 -17.15 -11.65 25.44
N HIS A 868 -18.44 -11.82 25.14
CA HIS A 868 -18.90 -12.21 23.82
C HIS A 868 -19.09 -10.97 22.94
N GLY A 869 -18.96 -11.14 21.61
CA GLY A 869 -19.10 -10.06 20.62
C GLY A 869 -20.36 -9.21 20.81
N HIS A 870 -20.31 -7.96 20.34
CA HIS A 870 -21.44 -7.02 20.46
C HIS A 870 -22.75 -7.55 19.86
N ASP A 871 -23.88 -7.14 20.43
CA ASP A 871 -25.21 -7.45 19.92
C ASP A 871 -25.43 -6.87 18.51
N HIS A 872 -25.12 -7.66 17.47
CA HIS A 872 -25.78 -7.51 16.17
C HIS A 872 -27.09 -8.30 16.19
N HIS A 873 -28.12 -7.80 15.49
CA HIS A 873 -29.39 -8.51 15.36
C HIS A 873 -29.23 -9.93 14.77
N ASN A 874 -28.06 -10.26 14.19
CA ASN A 874 -27.71 -11.52 13.54
C ASN A 874 -26.53 -12.28 14.19
N HIS A 875 -25.98 -11.80 15.31
CA HIS A 875 -24.95 -12.55 16.06
C HIS A 875 -25.63 -13.75 16.75
N ARG A 876 -25.22 -14.96 16.38
CA ARG A 876 -25.60 -16.19 17.09
C ARG A 876 -24.67 -16.34 18.29
N HIS A 877 -25.08 -15.80 19.44
CA HIS A 877 -24.58 -16.29 20.73
C HIS A 877 -25.30 -17.59 21.09
#